data_AF-A0A5M3YUJ7-F1
#
_entry.id   AF-A0A5M3YUJ7-F1
#
_cell.length_a   1.000
_cell.length_b   1.000
_cell.length_c   1.000
_cell.angle_alpha   90.00
_cell.angle_beta   90.00
_cell.angle_gamma   90.00
#
_symmetry.space_group_name_H-M   'P 1'
#
loop_
_entity.id
_entity.type
_entity.pdbx_description
1 polymer ?
#
loop_
_entity_poly.entity_id
_entity_poly.type
_entity_poly.pdbx_seq_one_letter_code
_entity_poly.pdbx_strand_id
1 'polypeptide(L)'
;MDIYPPQVPRASDLRATAAQNLVRLLLPLLTDEAGPCSATIQPAQLQGISLESSSCREILSAIQALVPTLIPKSPIFATFHDGRVHDPLGGGSYAFQEDVVEPVLLALTNDEILSNSEKGLLVDKRSSATVPNNYPGCPVQLPTRPIVIHAGAQPNNSPHAGTLVVFCYAFSLAQEIRKRMQATVANTDSKPPPISVEITFVDTAPVQGHETTIDGIKYQKSYRDVPGALATHMADYKQVLNLLSTWSDIPFATAFQSDFFSHPTIPSLLRYIIANHEFLGHQLSPKYGTLALRAACPVPGCGLAEKHGRLNVYNNNSNHLARNGSSATADATITFHCPHHGPHTICISEPADVARLEANAPARNLIRSMSQLLDTSAHHVRITGADYAGMYQEMFLYRPLAGWSGATGLAAGRTPHIMYAPLIVDWSGAKLSKALYVREGGYETMKLFGTEGLCSFTQLKSRFDGDGTTLNGSFTRRSSQTTISISDNTHRISKKPPPAKSKSKSAGPTASDRMLTDVLLSIKPVHLANIISRQKNHEYRKYRLRDGVTRLWFYETGDGGGGRASITHIAVIPASIRHTPGSVPAKPFGIGNAEFNAGLKESKYGYPVLELYELVHPVTLAEMKSRWGMGGAPMGWRYVGRDLWEDRWGESQGREEKVTQVF
;
A
#
# COMPACT_ATOMS: atom_id res chain seq x y z
N MET A 1 -9.24 -63.70 24.81
CA MET A 1 -8.27 -62.97 23.97
C MET A 1 -8.85 -61.60 23.75
N ASP A 2 -8.47 -60.63 24.58
CA ASP A 2 -8.98 -59.27 24.50
C ASP A 2 -8.28 -58.51 23.37
N ILE A 3 -9.07 -58.06 22.39
CA ILE A 3 -8.65 -57.23 21.28
C ILE A 3 -8.75 -55.77 21.73
N TYR A 4 -7.61 -55.14 22.02
CA TYR A 4 -7.54 -53.70 22.26
C TYR A 4 -7.62 -52.92 20.93
N PRO A 5 -8.30 -51.76 20.88
CA PRO A 5 -8.32 -50.89 19.71
C PRO A 5 -6.95 -50.21 19.48
N PRO A 6 -6.62 -49.81 18.23
CA PRO A 6 -5.34 -49.19 17.92
C PRO A 6 -5.15 -47.88 18.68
N GLN A 7 -4.00 -47.73 19.35
CA GLN A 7 -3.67 -46.55 20.14
C GLN A 7 -3.50 -45.31 19.23
N VAL A 8 -4.17 -44.23 19.60
CA VAL A 8 -3.97 -42.89 19.00
C VAL A 8 -2.53 -42.43 19.32
N PRO A 9 -1.74 -41.95 18.35
CA PRO A 9 -0.35 -41.53 18.58
C PRO A 9 -0.26 -40.42 19.64
N ARG A 10 0.73 -40.51 20.53
CA ARG A 10 0.96 -39.48 21.56
C ARG A 10 1.46 -38.19 20.89
N ALA A 11 1.09 -37.03 21.44
CA ALA A 11 1.50 -35.72 20.91
C ALA A 11 3.03 -35.51 20.82
N SER A 12 3.81 -36.25 21.62
CA SER A 12 5.27 -36.31 21.54
C SER A 12 5.78 -36.91 20.22
N ASP A 13 5.06 -37.91 19.70
CA ASP A 13 5.49 -38.71 18.55
C ASP A 13 5.25 -37.93 17.24
N LEU A 14 4.17 -37.15 17.20
CA LEU A 14 3.87 -36.23 16.11
C LEU A 14 4.92 -35.11 15.99
N ARG A 15 5.37 -34.55 17.12
CA ARG A 15 6.44 -33.53 17.14
C ARG A 15 7.76 -34.08 16.65
N ALA A 16 8.16 -35.27 17.14
CA ALA A 16 9.40 -35.90 16.73
C ALA A 16 9.41 -36.23 15.23
N THR A 17 8.30 -36.75 14.71
CA THR A 17 8.14 -37.07 13.29
C THR A 17 8.21 -35.83 12.41
N ALA A 18 7.50 -34.76 12.78
CA ALA A 18 7.53 -33.50 12.02
C ALA A 18 8.92 -32.84 12.04
N ALA A 19 9.63 -32.91 13.18
CA ALA A 19 10.97 -32.37 13.31
C ALA A 19 11.98 -33.16 12.47
N GLN A 20 11.92 -34.49 12.49
CA GLN A 20 12.76 -35.37 11.67
C GLN A 20 12.54 -35.13 10.17
N ASN A 21 11.30 -34.94 9.75
CA ASN A 21 10.99 -34.62 8.36
C ASN A 21 11.61 -33.29 7.93
N LEU A 22 11.52 -32.24 8.76
CA LEU A 22 12.17 -30.96 8.45
C LEU A 22 13.69 -31.07 8.42
N VAL A 23 14.30 -31.74 9.42
CA VAL A 23 15.75 -31.95 9.47
C VAL A 23 16.24 -32.73 8.25
N ARG A 24 15.53 -33.77 7.82
CA ARG A 24 15.86 -34.54 6.62
C ARG A 24 15.92 -33.68 5.37
N LEU A 25 15.01 -32.70 5.26
CA LEU A 25 14.95 -31.79 4.11
C LEU A 25 16.01 -30.68 4.18
N LEU A 26 16.44 -30.29 5.39
CA LEU A 26 17.47 -29.27 5.60
C LEU A 26 18.90 -29.81 5.58
N LEU A 27 19.11 -31.09 5.91
CA LEU A 27 20.44 -31.71 6.02
C LEU A 27 21.28 -31.61 4.73
N PRO A 28 20.72 -31.78 3.52
CA PRO A 28 21.46 -31.56 2.27
C PRO A 28 21.89 -30.10 2.06
N LEU A 29 21.20 -29.13 2.67
CA LEU A 29 21.53 -27.70 2.58
C LEU A 29 22.64 -27.27 3.56
N LEU A 30 22.93 -28.11 4.55
CA LEU A 30 23.91 -27.86 5.60
C LEU A 30 25.25 -28.58 5.36
N THR A 31 25.33 -29.40 4.31
CA THR A 31 26.46 -30.30 4.05
C THR A 31 27.36 -29.87 2.89
N ASP A 32 27.08 -28.73 2.25
CA ASP A 32 28.08 -28.04 1.42
C ASP A 32 28.78 -26.95 2.24
N GLU A 33 30.11 -27.05 2.30
CA GLU A 33 31.10 -26.22 3.04
C GLU A 33 31.41 -26.65 4.50
N ALA A 34 32.15 -27.76 4.65
CA ALA A 34 33.11 -27.92 5.74
C ALA A 34 34.31 -28.81 5.35
N GLY A 35 35.24 -28.24 4.59
CA GLY A 35 36.64 -28.69 4.51
C GLY A 35 37.57 -27.57 4.99
N PRO A 36 38.61 -27.84 5.81
CA PRO A 36 39.31 -26.78 6.53
C PRO A 36 40.35 -26.04 5.68
N CYS A 37 40.40 -24.72 5.89
CA CYS A 37 41.51 -23.77 5.65
C CYS A 37 41.85 -23.31 4.22
N SER A 38 41.63 -22.00 4.04
CA SER A 38 42.44 -21.03 3.28
C SER A 38 42.39 -21.08 1.74
N ALA A 39 41.50 -20.26 1.15
CA ALA A 39 41.83 -19.35 0.05
C ALA A 39 40.59 -18.51 -0.35
N THR A 40 40.82 -17.25 -0.66
CA THR A 40 39.89 -16.24 -1.16
C THR A 40 39.07 -16.75 -2.36
N ILE A 41 37.73 -16.81 -2.24
CA ILE A 41 36.86 -17.20 -3.37
C ILE A 41 36.42 -15.94 -4.14
N GLN A 42 36.69 -15.93 -5.45
CA GLN A 42 36.24 -14.90 -6.38
C GLN A 42 34.78 -15.08 -6.82
N PRO A 43 34.06 -14.01 -7.22
CA PRO A 43 32.61 -14.00 -7.46
C PRO A 43 32.19 -14.60 -8.82
N ALA A 44 32.84 -15.66 -9.28
CA ALA A 44 32.56 -16.29 -10.58
C ALA A 44 32.00 -17.72 -10.48
N GLN A 45 31.91 -18.31 -9.28
CA GLN A 45 31.51 -19.72 -9.10
C GLN A 45 30.11 -19.95 -8.50
N LEU A 46 29.31 -18.89 -8.29
CA LEU A 46 27.93 -18.99 -7.78
C LEU A 46 26.87 -19.27 -8.87
N GLN A 47 27.28 -19.51 -10.12
CA GLN A 47 26.39 -19.93 -11.20
C GLN A 47 26.29 -21.47 -11.22
N GLY A 48 25.38 -22.05 -10.43
CA GLY A 48 25.15 -23.49 -10.51
C GLY A 48 24.15 -24.12 -9.55
N ILE A 49 23.75 -23.45 -8.46
CA ILE A 49 22.80 -24.04 -7.51
C ILE A 49 21.38 -23.70 -7.92
N SER A 50 20.81 -24.50 -8.82
CA SER A 50 19.37 -24.53 -9.06
C SER A 50 18.72 -25.39 -7.99
N LEU A 51 18.26 -24.76 -6.90
CA LEU A 51 17.32 -25.40 -5.98
C LEU A 51 16.01 -25.63 -6.74
N GLU A 52 15.72 -26.88 -7.11
CA GLU A 52 14.45 -27.23 -7.73
C GLU A 52 13.29 -26.78 -6.84
N SER A 53 12.27 -26.15 -7.44
CA SER A 53 11.10 -25.57 -6.77
C SER A 53 10.30 -26.57 -5.91
N SER A 54 10.50 -27.87 -6.15
CA SER A 54 9.99 -29.01 -5.39
C SER A 54 10.55 -29.05 -3.95
N SER A 55 11.85 -28.84 -3.77
CA SER A 55 12.53 -28.94 -2.48
C SER A 55 12.09 -27.85 -1.49
N CYS A 56 11.96 -26.60 -1.97
CA CYS A 56 11.47 -25.49 -1.13
C CYS A 56 10.02 -25.67 -0.69
N ARG A 57 9.15 -26.24 -1.55
CA ARG A 57 7.75 -26.53 -1.20
C ARG A 57 7.67 -27.62 -0.12
N GLU A 58 8.51 -28.66 -0.23
CA GLU A 58 8.59 -29.72 0.77
C GLU A 58 9.09 -29.21 2.12
N ILE A 59 10.10 -28.34 2.13
CA ILE A 59 10.61 -27.68 3.34
C ILE A 59 9.50 -26.83 3.98
N LEU A 60 8.77 -26.02 3.19
CA LEU A 60 7.66 -25.22 3.70
C LEU A 60 6.55 -26.09 4.29
N SER A 61 6.19 -27.19 3.63
CA SER A 61 5.21 -28.15 4.15
C SER A 61 5.69 -28.84 5.43
N ALA A 62 6.98 -29.15 5.55
CA ALA A 62 7.55 -29.70 6.78
C ALA A 62 7.56 -28.67 7.93
N ILE A 63 7.83 -27.39 7.63
CA ILE A 63 7.69 -26.29 8.60
C ILE A 63 6.21 -26.16 9.04
N GLN A 64 5.26 -26.16 8.10
CA GLN A 64 3.82 -26.12 8.38
C GLN A 64 3.36 -27.27 9.27
N ALA A 65 3.90 -28.47 9.08
CA ALA A 65 3.60 -29.63 9.91
C ALA A 65 4.23 -29.54 11.31
N LEU A 66 5.43 -28.95 11.43
CA LEU A 66 6.16 -28.84 12.70
C LEU A 66 5.61 -27.73 13.59
N VAL A 67 5.33 -26.54 13.05
CA VAL A 67 4.95 -25.33 13.80
C VAL A 67 3.80 -25.55 14.81
N PRO A 68 2.68 -26.20 14.45
CA PRO A 68 1.58 -26.50 15.40
C PRO A 68 2.00 -27.45 16.53
N THR A 69 2.98 -28.32 16.30
CA THR A 69 3.44 -29.30 17.29
C THR A 69 4.40 -28.70 18.31
N LEU A 70 5.08 -27.58 18.01
CA LEU A 70 6.09 -26.96 18.87
C LEU A 70 5.49 -26.26 20.09
N ILE A 71 4.35 -25.59 19.94
CA ILE A 71 3.69 -24.86 21.04
C ILE A 71 2.18 -25.16 21.05
N PRO A 72 1.77 -26.36 21.52
CA PRO A 72 0.36 -26.79 21.46
C PRO A 72 -0.61 -25.91 22.27
N LYS A 73 -0.10 -25.18 23.28
CA LYS A 73 -0.89 -24.33 24.18
C LYS A 73 -0.92 -22.85 23.75
N SER A 74 -0.14 -22.47 22.75
CA SER A 74 -0.07 -21.11 22.22
C SER A 74 0.35 -21.22 20.75
N PRO A 75 -0.59 -21.50 19.83
CA PRO A 75 -0.24 -21.73 18.44
C PRO A 75 0.54 -20.52 17.94
N ILE A 76 1.72 -20.78 17.36
CA ILE A 76 2.41 -19.77 16.58
C ILE A 76 1.43 -19.39 15.47
N PHE A 77 0.92 -18.16 15.50
CA PHE A 77 0.09 -17.61 14.42
C PHE A 77 0.99 -17.34 13.22
N ALA A 78 1.45 -18.41 12.58
CA ALA A 78 1.96 -18.39 11.23
C ALA A 78 0.78 -18.67 10.31
N THR A 79 0.17 -17.61 9.79
CA THR A 79 -0.83 -17.77 8.73
C THR A 79 -0.07 -18.15 7.47
N PHE A 80 -0.01 -19.44 7.18
CA PHE A 80 0.39 -19.89 5.87
C PHE A 80 -0.78 -19.64 4.94
N HIS A 81 -0.56 -18.85 3.89
CA HIS A 81 -1.56 -18.63 2.86
C HIS A 81 -1.93 -19.99 2.27
N ASP A 82 -3.19 -20.41 2.40
CA ASP A 82 -3.72 -21.71 1.93
C ASP A 82 -3.86 -21.79 0.40
N GLY A 83 -3.27 -20.83 -0.30
CA GLY A 83 -3.40 -20.65 -1.74
C GLY A 83 -4.75 -20.08 -2.17
N ARG A 84 -5.67 -19.76 -1.23
CA ARG A 84 -6.98 -19.21 -1.55
C ARG A 84 -7.02 -17.73 -1.20
N VAL A 85 -7.56 -16.93 -2.11
CA VAL A 85 -7.84 -15.52 -1.84
C VAL A 85 -9.14 -15.47 -1.03
N HIS A 86 -9.02 -15.22 0.27
CA HIS A 86 -10.17 -15.01 1.15
C HIS A 86 -10.61 -13.55 1.09
N ASP A 87 -11.92 -13.33 1.01
CA ASP A 87 -12.56 -12.02 1.04
C ASP A 87 -11.90 -10.96 0.12
N PRO A 88 -11.87 -11.19 -1.21
CA PRO A 88 -11.16 -10.33 -2.16
C PRO A 88 -11.70 -8.88 -2.20
N LEU A 89 -12.89 -8.62 -1.65
CA LEU A 89 -13.50 -7.29 -1.56
C LEU A 89 -13.38 -6.69 -0.15
N GLY A 90 -12.66 -7.35 0.76
CA GLY A 90 -12.56 -6.98 2.17
C GLY A 90 -13.95 -6.99 2.83
N GLY A 91 -14.32 -5.89 3.49
CA GLY A 91 -15.67 -5.72 4.04
C GLY A 91 -16.79 -5.78 2.98
N GLY A 92 -16.49 -5.57 1.70
CA GLY A 92 -17.47 -5.77 0.63
C GLY A 92 -17.84 -7.23 0.40
N SER A 93 -17.02 -8.20 0.86
CA SER A 93 -17.22 -9.61 0.54
C SER A 93 -18.47 -10.23 1.17
N TYR A 94 -18.95 -9.73 2.32
CA TYR A 94 -20.24 -10.17 2.85
C TYR A 94 -21.43 -9.45 2.20
N ALA A 95 -21.22 -8.24 1.67
CA ALA A 95 -22.26 -7.45 1.02
C ALA A 95 -22.52 -7.90 -0.42
N PHE A 96 -21.45 -8.31 -1.11
CA PHE A 96 -21.45 -8.81 -2.50
C PHE A 96 -21.09 -10.30 -2.53
N GLN A 97 -21.54 -11.06 -1.53
CA GLN A 97 -21.19 -12.46 -1.35
C GLN A 97 -21.62 -13.32 -2.56
N GLU A 98 -22.81 -13.03 -3.11
CA GLU A 98 -23.42 -13.80 -4.19
C GLU A 98 -23.30 -13.10 -5.54
N ASP A 99 -23.35 -11.77 -5.57
CA ASP A 99 -23.23 -11.00 -6.81
C ASP A 99 -22.65 -9.60 -6.57
N VAL A 100 -21.81 -9.17 -7.51
CA VAL A 100 -21.25 -7.82 -7.59
C VAL A 100 -21.67 -7.10 -8.89
N VAL A 101 -22.09 -7.84 -9.92
CA VAL A 101 -22.40 -7.30 -11.25
C VAL A 101 -23.77 -6.65 -11.28
N GLU A 102 -24.80 -7.26 -10.71
CA GLU A 102 -26.15 -6.67 -10.67
C GLU A 102 -26.19 -5.32 -9.93
N PRO A 103 -25.58 -5.16 -8.74
CA PRO A 103 -25.47 -3.86 -8.09
C PRO A 103 -24.73 -2.81 -8.92
N VAL A 104 -23.68 -3.21 -9.65
CA VAL A 104 -22.94 -2.31 -10.55
C VAL A 104 -23.82 -1.86 -11.70
N LEU A 105 -24.53 -2.77 -12.36
CA LEU A 105 -25.47 -2.43 -13.44
C LEU A 105 -26.57 -1.47 -12.96
N LEU A 106 -27.15 -1.73 -11.80
CA LEU A 106 -28.15 -0.84 -11.19
C LEU A 106 -27.59 0.56 -10.92
N ALA A 107 -26.35 0.63 -10.42
CA ALA A 107 -25.69 1.92 -10.17
C ALA A 107 -25.45 2.70 -11.47
N LEU A 108 -25.05 2.03 -12.56
CA LEU A 108 -24.89 2.67 -13.88
C LEU A 108 -26.21 3.18 -14.44
N THR A 109 -27.29 2.39 -14.35
CA THR A 109 -28.63 2.82 -14.77
C THR A 109 -29.08 4.06 -13.99
N ASN A 110 -28.85 4.09 -12.67
CA ASN A 110 -29.18 5.26 -11.84
C ASN A 110 -28.36 6.49 -12.22
N ASP A 111 -27.06 6.34 -12.49
CA ASP A 111 -26.21 7.44 -12.99
C ASP A 111 -26.73 7.99 -14.33
N GLU A 112 -27.18 7.11 -15.22
CA GLU A 112 -27.77 7.50 -16.49
C GLU A 112 -29.03 8.35 -16.31
N ILE A 113 -29.94 7.93 -15.43
CA ILE A 113 -31.17 8.67 -15.09
C ILE A 113 -30.83 10.08 -14.58
N LEU A 114 -29.88 10.18 -13.64
CA LEU A 114 -29.44 11.46 -13.08
C LEU A 114 -28.86 12.37 -14.16
N SER A 115 -28.00 11.84 -15.02
CA SER A 115 -27.40 12.62 -16.11
C SER A 115 -28.41 13.11 -17.17
N ASN A 116 -29.51 12.39 -17.37
CA ASN A 116 -30.59 12.80 -18.29
C ASN A 116 -31.51 13.86 -17.65
N SER A 117 -31.69 13.84 -16.33
CA SER A 117 -32.46 14.86 -15.60
C SER A 117 -31.84 16.25 -15.67
N GLU A 118 -30.50 16.35 -15.80
CA GLU A 118 -29.81 17.62 -16.04
C GLU A 118 -30.12 18.25 -17.41
N LYS A 119 -30.64 17.48 -18.38
CA LYS A 119 -31.00 17.95 -19.74
C LYS A 119 -32.49 18.23 -19.92
N GLY A 120 -33.36 18.04 -18.91
CA GLY A 120 -34.80 18.22 -19.05
C GLY A 120 -35.56 18.35 -17.72
N LEU A 121 -36.28 19.48 -17.60
CA LEU A 121 -37.20 19.88 -16.54
C LEU A 121 -36.61 20.19 -15.16
N LEU A 122 -36.68 21.48 -14.81
CA LEU A 122 -37.22 21.89 -13.51
C LEU A 122 -38.49 21.07 -13.29
N VAL A 123 -38.39 19.98 -12.53
CA VAL A 123 -39.56 19.25 -12.05
C VAL A 123 -40.35 20.25 -11.23
N ASP A 124 -41.49 20.62 -11.81
CA ASP A 124 -42.51 21.43 -11.18
C ASP A 124 -42.73 20.89 -9.76
N LYS A 125 -42.54 21.70 -8.73
CA LYS A 125 -42.63 21.32 -7.30
C LYS A 125 -44.05 20.88 -6.87
N ARG A 126 -44.90 20.46 -7.80
CA ARG A 126 -46.30 20.08 -7.60
C ARG A 126 -46.70 18.75 -8.26
N SER A 127 -45.83 18.04 -8.97
CA SER A 127 -46.14 16.66 -9.37
C SER A 127 -45.42 15.68 -8.44
N SER A 128 -46.22 14.93 -7.68
CA SER A 128 -45.79 13.75 -6.93
C SER A 128 -45.45 12.59 -7.89
N ALA A 129 -44.58 12.84 -8.86
CA ALA A 129 -44.02 11.81 -9.72
C ALA A 129 -42.93 11.08 -8.92
N THR A 130 -43.41 10.11 -8.15
CA THR A 130 -42.73 8.91 -7.69
C THR A 130 -41.30 8.74 -8.22
N VAL A 131 -40.35 8.81 -7.28
CA VAL A 131 -39.10 8.03 -7.32
C VAL A 131 -39.45 6.64 -7.87
N PRO A 132 -38.72 6.09 -8.87
CA PRO A 132 -39.00 4.75 -9.35
C PRO A 132 -38.96 3.81 -8.15
N ASN A 133 -40.12 3.25 -7.80
CA ASN A 133 -40.20 2.21 -6.79
C ASN A 133 -39.41 1.02 -7.34
N ASN A 134 -38.22 0.80 -6.79
CA ASN A 134 -37.54 -0.50 -6.89
C ASN A 134 -38.34 -1.51 -6.05
N TYR A 135 -39.47 -1.96 -6.60
CA TYR A 135 -40.13 -3.18 -6.12
C TYR A 135 -39.33 -4.40 -6.59
N PRO A 136 -39.27 -5.48 -5.79
CA PRO A 136 -38.81 -6.77 -6.29
C PRO A 136 -39.76 -7.21 -7.41
N GLY A 137 -39.27 -7.30 -8.66
CA GLY A 137 -40.04 -7.79 -9.81
C GLY A 137 -40.12 -6.86 -11.03
N CYS A 138 -39.56 -5.65 -11.00
CA CYS A 138 -39.41 -4.83 -12.21
C CYS A 138 -38.20 -5.33 -13.02
N PRO A 139 -38.30 -5.52 -14.35
CA PRO A 139 -37.14 -5.92 -15.16
C PRO A 139 -36.02 -4.90 -15.00
N VAL A 140 -34.81 -5.35 -14.64
CA VAL A 140 -33.64 -4.49 -14.51
C VAL A 140 -33.43 -3.75 -15.83
N GLN A 141 -33.69 -2.45 -15.83
CA GLN A 141 -33.43 -1.61 -16.99
C GLN A 141 -31.91 -1.53 -17.16
N LEU A 142 -31.42 -2.09 -18.28
CA LEU A 142 -30.01 -2.06 -18.60
C LEU A 142 -29.55 -0.62 -18.91
N PRO A 143 -28.29 -0.26 -18.60
CA PRO A 143 -27.70 0.97 -19.10
C PRO A 143 -27.72 0.97 -20.63
N THR A 144 -27.91 2.13 -21.25
CA THR A 144 -28.01 2.25 -22.72
C THR A 144 -26.71 2.71 -23.36
N ARG A 145 -25.83 3.35 -22.58
CA ARG A 145 -24.57 3.90 -23.05
C ARG A 145 -23.44 2.87 -23.00
N PRO A 146 -22.41 2.98 -23.88
CA PRO A 146 -21.17 2.24 -23.77
C PRO A 146 -20.59 2.23 -22.35
N ILE A 147 -20.05 1.10 -21.91
CA ILE A 147 -19.40 0.96 -20.60
C ILE A 147 -17.89 0.86 -20.81
N VAL A 148 -17.13 1.73 -20.16
CA VAL A 148 -15.66 1.69 -20.19
C VAL A 148 -15.14 1.36 -18.80
N ILE A 149 -14.39 0.25 -18.69
CA ILE A 149 -13.71 -0.15 -17.47
C ILE A 149 -12.28 0.40 -17.49
N HIS A 150 -11.97 1.31 -16.58
CA HIS A 150 -10.71 2.03 -16.49
C HIS A 150 -9.76 1.37 -15.50
N ALA A 151 -8.51 1.12 -15.90
CA ALA A 151 -7.41 0.85 -15.00
C ALA A 151 -6.19 1.71 -15.36
N GLY A 152 -5.21 1.83 -14.47
CA GLY A 152 -4.03 2.66 -14.72
C GLY A 152 -2.75 2.06 -14.16
N ALA A 153 -1.64 2.34 -14.84
CA ALA A 153 -0.32 1.86 -14.47
C ALA A 153 0.75 2.93 -14.67
N GLN A 154 1.79 2.87 -13.84
CA GLN A 154 3.05 3.56 -14.09
C GLN A 154 3.95 2.57 -14.85
N PRO A 155 4.41 2.88 -16.07
CA PRO A 155 5.23 1.96 -16.86
C PRO A 155 6.71 2.00 -16.44
N ASN A 156 6.97 2.01 -15.13
CA ASN A 156 8.31 2.13 -14.56
C ASN A 156 9.04 0.79 -14.35
N ASN A 157 8.33 -0.31 -14.55
CA ASN A 157 8.88 -1.66 -14.58
C ASN A 157 7.96 -2.56 -15.41
N SER A 158 8.43 -3.78 -15.71
CA SER A 158 7.58 -4.87 -16.22
C SER A 158 6.40 -5.11 -15.25
N PRO A 159 5.16 -5.36 -15.72
CA PRO A 159 4.00 -5.53 -14.86
C PRO A 159 4.23 -6.60 -13.77
N HIS A 160 4.26 -6.21 -12.50
CA HIS A 160 4.33 -7.15 -11.39
C HIS A 160 2.93 -7.70 -11.05
N ALA A 161 2.85 -8.72 -10.18
CA ALA A 161 1.61 -9.41 -9.84
C ALA A 161 0.48 -8.49 -9.38
N GLY A 162 0.76 -7.48 -8.55
CA GLY A 162 -0.24 -6.45 -8.20
C GLY A 162 -0.86 -5.71 -9.39
N THR A 163 -0.07 -5.37 -10.43
CA THR A 163 -0.57 -4.73 -11.66
C THR A 163 -1.36 -5.73 -12.49
N LEU A 164 -0.88 -6.98 -12.58
CA LEU A 164 -1.60 -8.06 -13.27
C LEU A 164 -2.97 -8.31 -12.63
N VAL A 165 -3.07 -8.35 -11.30
CA VAL A 165 -4.35 -8.54 -10.58
C VAL A 165 -5.34 -7.42 -10.89
N VAL A 166 -4.88 -6.16 -10.95
CA VAL A 166 -5.74 -5.03 -11.35
C VAL A 166 -6.28 -5.22 -12.77
N PHE A 167 -5.41 -5.61 -13.72
CA PHE A 167 -5.82 -5.85 -15.10
C PHE A 167 -6.77 -7.06 -15.21
N CYS A 168 -6.42 -8.19 -14.61
CA CYS A 168 -7.28 -9.37 -14.57
C CYS A 168 -8.66 -9.03 -14.01
N TYR A 169 -8.74 -8.22 -12.95
CA TYR A 169 -10.01 -7.80 -12.39
C TYR A 169 -10.81 -6.94 -13.38
N ALA A 170 -10.19 -5.95 -14.03
CA ALA A 170 -10.85 -5.13 -15.04
C ALA A 170 -11.46 -5.96 -16.18
N PHE A 171 -10.69 -6.88 -16.76
CA PHE A 171 -11.17 -7.75 -17.85
C PHE A 171 -12.21 -8.76 -17.38
N SER A 172 -12.05 -9.34 -16.19
CA SER A 172 -13.02 -10.31 -15.62
C SER A 172 -14.37 -9.64 -15.33
N LEU A 173 -14.35 -8.45 -14.73
CA LEU A 173 -15.56 -7.69 -14.47
C LEU A 173 -16.25 -7.27 -15.77
N ALA A 174 -15.48 -6.78 -16.75
CA ALA A 174 -16.03 -6.42 -18.06
C ALA A 174 -16.68 -7.61 -18.75
N GLN A 175 -16.04 -8.78 -18.70
CA GLN A 175 -16.58 -10.01 -19.26
C GLN A 175 -17.89 -10.42 -18.59
N GLU A 176 -17.96 -10.35 -17.27
CA GLU A 176 -19.15 -10.79 -16.52
C GLU A 176 -20.32 -9.80 -16.70
N ILE A 177 -20.05 -8.50 -16.70
CA ILE A 177 -21.04 -7.47 -17.07
C ILE A 177 -21.61 -7.75 -18.47
N ARG A 178 -20.74 -8.00 -19.46
CA ARG A 178 -21.16 -8.31 -20.84
C ARG A 178 -22.08 -9.53 -20.91
N LYS A 179 -21.65 -10.64 -20.27
CA LYS A 179 -22.42 -11.89 -20.23
C LYS A 179 -23.79 -11.66 -19.62
N ARG A 180 -23.86 -10.94 -18.49
CA ARG A 180 -25.12 -10.65 -17.81
C ARG A 180 -26.06 -9.79 -18.66
N MET A 181 -25.55 -8.72 -19.29
CA MET A 181 -26.35 -7.90 -20.19
C MET A 181 -26.85 -8.68 -21.40
N GLN A 182 -26.01 -9.51 -22.02
CA GLN A 182 -26.37 -10.38 -23.14
C GLN A 182 -27.47 -11.38 -22.76
N ALA A 183 -27.36 -12.01 -21.58
CA ALA A 183 -28.37 -12.93 -21.08
C ALA A 183 -29.73 -12.24 -20.85
N THR A 184 -29.72 -11.00 -20.33
CA THR A 184 -30.94 -10.20 -20.11
C THR A 184 -31.67 -9.86 -21.41
N VAL A 185 -30.96 -9.64 -22.52
CA VAL A 185 -31.56 -9.28 -23.83
C VAL A 185 -31.63 -10.44 -24.82
N ALA A 186 -31.28 -11.67 -24.43
CA ALA A 186 -31.19 -12.81 -25.34
C ALA A 186 -32.50 -13.14 -26.08
N ASN A 187 -33.65 -12.76 -25.50
CA ASN A 187 -34.98 -13.00 -26.06
C ASN A 187 -35.64 -11.70 -26.58
N THR A 188 -34.85 -10.65 -26.84
CA THR A 188 -35.34 -9.38 -27.38
C THR A 188 -34.53 -8.98 -28.60
N ASP A 189 -35.07 -8.09 -29.45
CA ASP A 189 -34.34 -7.51 -30.58
C ASP A 189 -33.28 -6.46 -30.15
N SER A 190 -33.12 -6.25 -28.84
CA SER A 190 -32.22 -5.24 -28.29
C SER A 190 -30.80 -5.77 -28.22
N LYS A 191 -29.83 -4.93 -28.63
CA LYS A 191 -28.41 -5.21 -28.43
C LYS A 191 -27.94 -4.53 -27.15
N PRO A 192 -27.16 -5.22 -26.29
CA PRO A 192 -26.59 -4.58 -25.12
C PRO A 192 -25.53 -3.56 -25.57
N PRO A 193 -25.27 -2.50 -24.78
CA PRO A 193 -24.23 -1.54 -25.10
C PRO A 193 -22.85 -2.21 -25.16
N PRO A 194 -21.92 -1.67 -25.97
CA PRO A 194 -20.56 -2.18 -26.01
C PRO A 194 -19.85 -1.95 -24.67
N ILE A 195 -18.94 -2.86 -24.33
CA ILE A 195 -18.08 -2.75 -23.17
C ILE A 195 -16.62 -2.95 -23.55
N SER A 196 -15.73 -2.12 -23.01
CA SER A 196 -14.30 -2.14 -23.26
C SER A 196 -13.48 -1.87 -22.00
N VAL A 197 -12.20 -2.20 -22.06
CA VAL A 197 -11.21 -1.84 -21.02
C VAL A 197 -10.30 -0.73 -21.55
N GLU A 198 -10.10 0.32 -20.79
CA GLU A 198 -9.09 1.36 -21.08
C GLU A 198 -7.98 1.34 -20.02
N ILE A 199 -6.74 1.26 -20.48
CA ILE A 199 -5.55 1.33 -19.63
C ILE A 199 -4.86 2.67 -19.81
N THR A 200 -4.89 3.51 -18.78
CA THR A 200 -4.15 4.78 -18.78
C THR A 200 -2.74 4.59 -18.24
N PHE A 201 -1.73 4.84 -19.07
CA PHE A 201 -0.33 4.89 -18.66
C PHE A 201 0.05 6.28 -18.16
N VAL A 202 0.64 6.33 -16.97
CA VAL A 202 1.14 7.58 -16.39
C VAL A 202 2.55 7.85 -16.94
N ASP A 203 2.60 8.34 -18.17
CA ASP A 203 3.81 8.83 -18.87
C ASP A 203 4.49 10.01 -18.15
N THR A 204 3.77 10.69 -17.26
CA THR A 204 4.31 11.77 -16.42
C THR A 204 4.88 11.30 -15.08
N ALA A 205 5.00 9.98 -14.87
CA ALA A 205 5.67 9.45 -13.69
C ALA A 205 7.16 9.84 -13.71
N PRO A 206 7.81 10.06 -12.54
CA PRO A 206 9.23 10.39 -12.49
C PRO A 206 10.09 9.20 -12.95
N VAL A 207 11.15 9.49 -13.71
CA VAL A 207 12.17 8.50 -14.07
C VAL A 207 13.21 8.41 -12.97
N GLN A 208 13.57 7.17 -12.58
CA GLN A 208 14.61 6.95 -11.57
C GLN A 208 15.94 7.56 -12.02
N GLY A 209 16.67 8.18 -11.09
CA GLY A 209 17.94 8.85 -11.38
C GLY A 209 17.82 10.22 -12.07
N HIS A 210 16.61 10.66 -12.41
CA HIS A 210 16.35 11.96 -13.07
C HIS A 210 15.62 12.95 -12.16
N GLU A 211 15.80 12.79 -10.84
CA GLU A 211 15.34 13.73 -9.82
C GLU A 211 16.52 14.56 -9.31
N THR A 212 16.29 15.85 -9.07
CA THR A 212 17.29 16.74 -8.47
C THR A 212 16.65 17.62 -7.41
N THR A 213 17.43 18.10 -6.46
CA THR A 213 16.98 19.06 -5.46
C THR A 213 17.85 20.31 -5.55
N ILE A 214 17.22 21.45 -5.81
CA ILE A 214 17.87 22.76 -5.94
C ILE A 214 17.17 23.68 -4.94
N ASP A 215 17.92 24.31 -4.04
CA ASP A 215 17.41 25.21 -3.00
C ASP A 215 16.25 24.63 -2.15
N GLY A 216 16.33 23.32 -1.87
CA GLY A 216 15.30 22.62 -1.10
C GLY A 216 13.98 22.39 -1.86
N ILE A 217 13.95 22.66 -3.16
CA ILE A 217 12.85 22.36 -4.09
C ILE A 217 13.21 21.10 -4.90
N LYS A 218 12.27 20.16 -4.99
CA LYS A 218 12.47 18.91 -5.73
C LYS A 218 11.98 19.07 -7.17
N TYR A 219 12.83 18.72 -8.11
CA TYR A 219 12.53 18.67 -9.54
C TYR A 219 12.67 17.24 -10.07
N GLN A 220 11.92 16.93 -11.12
CA GLN A 220 11.94 15.62 -11.76
C GLN A 220 11.81 15.77 -13.29
N LYS A 221 12.33 14.79 -14.03
CA LYS A 221 11.93 14.52 -15.41
C LYS A 221 11.02 13.31 -15.48
N SER A 222 10.07 13.35 -16.40
CA SER A 222 9.07 12.29 -16.57
C SER A 222 9.42 11.30 -17.68
N TYR A 223 8.71 10.17 -17.76
CA TYR A 223 8.89 9.20 -18.86
C TYR A 223 8.58 9.82 -20.24
N ARG A 224 7.75 10.87 -20.29
CA ARG A 224 7.47 11.66 -21.48
C ARG A 224 8.68 12.45 -21.96
N ASP A 225 9.48 12.99 -21.04
CA ASP A 225 10.57 13.92 -21.34
C ASP A 225 11.95 13.25 -21.42
N VAL A 226 12.08 12.00 -20.99
CA VAL A 226 13.32 11.22 -21.06
C VAL A 226 13.27 10.28 -22.27
N PRO A 227 14.12 10.50 -23.30
CA PRO A 227 14.13 9.68 -24.51
C PRO A 227 14.29 8.18 -24.20
N GLY A 228 13.45 7.36 -24.83
CA GLY A 228 13.50 5.89 -24.71
C GLY A 228 12.98 5.32 -23.39
N ALA A 229 12.81 6.13 -22.33
CA ALA A 229 12.42 5.64 -21.02
C ALA A 229 11.07 4.89 -21.04
N LEU A 230 10.07 5.47 -21.70
CA LEU A 230 8.74 4.88 -21.80
C LEU A 230 8.77 3.53 -22.55
N ALA A 231 9.57 3.41 -23.62
CA ALA A 231 9.59 2.22 -24.47
C ALA A 231 10.10 0.96 -23.75
N THR A 232 10.91 1.13 -22.70
CA THR A 232 11.60 0.05 -21.96
C THR A 232 10.71 -1.12 -21.56
N HIS A 233 9.48 -0.86 -21.10
CA HIS A 233 8.59 -1.89 -20.55
C HIS A 233 7.26 -2.03 -21.31
N MET A 234 6.98 -1.18 -22.29
CA MET A 234 5.67 -1.14 -22.96
C MET A 234 5.35 -2.41 -23.76
N ALA A 235 6.38 -3.14 -24.22
CA ALA A 235 6.19 -4.43 -24.87
C ALA A 235 5.53 -5.46 -23.93
N ASP A 236 5.97 -5.51 -22.67
CA ASP A 236 5.42 -6.41 -21.64
C ASP A 236 3.94 -6.08 -21.37
N TYR A 237 3.62 -4.80 -21.21
CA TYR A 237 2.23 -4.35 -21.02
C TYR A 237 1.36 -4.71 -22.21
N LYS A 238 1.81 -4.44 -23.44
CA LYS A 238 1.07 -4.79 -24.66
C LYS A 238 0.80 -6.29 -24.74
N GLN A 239 1.79 -7.11 -24.41
CA GLN A 239 1.62 -8.56 -24.40
C GLN A 239 0.57 -9.00 -23.38
N VAL A 240 0.65 -8.53 -22.12
CA VAL A 240 -0.32 -8.86 -21.07
C VAL A 240 -1.74 -8.46 -21.49
N LEU A 241 -1.93 -7.24 -22.00
CA LEU A 241 -3.25 -6.75 -22.37
C LEU A 241 -3.85 -7.53 -23.54
N ASN A 242 -3.04 -7.91 -24.54
CA ASN A 242 -3.49 -8.80 -25.61
C ASN A 242 -3.91 -10.17 -25.08
N LEU A 243 -3.12 -10.78 -24.18
CA LEU A 243 -3.47 -12.07 -23.57
C LEU A 243 -4.80 -12.00 -22.81
N LEU A 244 -4.99 -10.94 -22.00
CA LEU A 244 -6.23 -10.75 -21.25
C LEU A 244 -7.43 -10.47 -22.16
N SER A 245 -7.23 -9.66 -23.19
CA SER A 245 -8.26 -9.36 -24.19
C SER A 245 -8.71 -10.62 -24.94
N THR A 246 -7.77 -11.46 -25.38
CA THR A 246 -8.07 -12.76 -26.00
C THR A 246 -8.78 -13.70 -25.03
N TRP A 247 -8.32 -13.79 -23.78
CA TRP A 247 -8.92 -14.66 -22.77
C TRP A 247 -10.35 -14.24 -22.39
N SER A 248 -10.60 -12.94 -22.26
CA SER A 248 -11.91 -12.44 -21.84
C SER A 248 -12.86 -12.16 -23.00
N ASP A 249 -12.33 -12.10 -24.23
CA ASP A 249 -12.98 -11.57 -25.43
C ASP A 249 -13.44 -10.11 -25.25
N ILE A 250 -12.70 -9.29 -24.51
CA ILE A 250 -13.05 -7.87 -24.28
C ILE A 250 -12.04 -6.98 -25.00
N PRO A 251 -12.46 -6.04 -25.86
CA PRO A 251 -11.55 -5.13 -26.51
C PRO A 251 -10.91 -4.17 -25.51
N PHE A 252 -9.68 -3.75 -25.78
CA PHE A 252 -9.01 -2.75 -24.96
C PHE A 252 -8.41 -1.62 -25.77
N ALA A 253 -8.28 -0.47 -25.11
CA ALA A 253 -7.54 0.69 -25.58
C ALA A 253 -6.49 1.11 -24.55
N THR A 254 -5.49 1.86 -25.01
CA THR A 254 -4.47 2.45 -24.15
C THR A 254 -4.45 3.95 -24.34
N ALA A 255 -4.33 4.69 -23.26
CA ALA A 255 -4.22 6.15 -23.27
C ALA A 255 -3.06 6.61 -22.39
N PHE A 256 -2.61 7.83 -22.58
CA PHE A 256 -1.60 8.50 -21.76
C PHE A 256 -2.22 9.66 -20.99
N GLN A 257 -1.49 10.22 -20.03
CA GLN A 257 -2.00 11.37 -19.29
C GLN A 257 -2.13 12.61 -20.19
N SER A 258 -1.34 12.72 -21.25
CA SER A 258 -1.49 13.76 -22.29
C SER A 258 -2.86 13.71 -22.95
N ASP A 259 -3.35 12.51 -23.25
CA ASP A 259 -4.66 12.31 -23.90
C ASP A 259 -5.77 12.75 -22.94
N PHE A 260 -5.60 12.42 -21.65
CA PHE A 260 -6.50 12.87 -20.60
C PHE A 260 -6.57 14.41 -20.49
N PHE A 261 -5.43 15.11 -20.43
CA PHE A 261 -5.44 16.58 -20.33
C PHE A 261 -5.86 17.26 -21.63
N SER A 262 -5.76 16.59 -22.77
CA SER A 262 -6.26 17.08 -24.06
C SER A 262 -7.79 17.02 -24.20
N HIS A 263 -8.50 16.42 -23.23
CA HIS A 263 -9.95 16.24 -23.33
C HIS A 263 -10.70 17.59 -23.27
N PRO A 264 -11.71 17.86 -24.13
CA PRO A 264 -12.35 19.18 -24.26
C PRO A 264 -13.02 19.73 -22.98
N THR A 265 -13.38 18.86 -22.03
CA THR A 265 -13.96 19.27 -20.74
C THR A 265 -12.91 19.77 -19.75
N ILE A 266 -11.64 19.46 -19.94
CA ILE A 266 -10.58 19.75 -18.97
C ILE A 266 -10.39 21.26 -18.75
N PRO A 267 -10.40 22.14 -19.77
CA PRO A 267 -10.31 23.58 -19.55
C PRO A 267 -11.34 24.14 -18.56
N SER A 268 -12.61 23.73 -18.65
CA SER A 268 -13.66 24.23 -17.74
C SER A 268 -13.45 23.73 -16.31
N LEU A 269 -13.03 22.47 -16.14
CA LEU A 269 -12.66 21.91 -14.85
C LEU A 269 -11.45 22.62 -14.25
N LEU A 270 -10.44 22.91 -15.05
CA LEU A 270 -9.23 23.62 -14.60
C LEU A 270 -9.53 25.04 -14.15
N ARG A 271 -10.51 25.75 -14.74
CA ARG A 271 -10.95 27.06 -14.22
C ARG A 271 -11.43 26.96 -12.77
N TYR A 272 -12.23 25.93 -12.44
CA TYR A 272 -12.63 25.68 -11.06
C TYR A 272 -11.42 25.35 -10.17
N ILE A 273 -10.52 24.48 -10.63
CA ILE A 273 -9.32 24.11 -9.87
C ILE A 273 -8.43 25.32 -9.58
N ILE A 274 -8.23 26.22 -10.55
CA ILE A 274 -7.45 27.46 -10.41
C ILE A 274 -8.15 28.41 -9.44
N ALA A 275 -9.46 28.60 -9.58
CA ALA A 275 -10.23 29.47 -8.69
C ALA A 275 -10.22 29.00 -7.23
N ASN A 276 -10.06 27.70 -6.99
CA ASN A 276 -10.10 27.08 -5.66
C ASN A 276 -8.76 26.48 -5.24
N HIS A 277 -7.64 26.91 -5.86
CA HIS A 277 -6.35 26.24 -5.72
C HIS A 277 -5.81 26.25 -4.28
N GLU A 278 -6.08 27.29 -3.49
CA GLU A 278 -5.66 27.36 -2.09
C GLU A 278 -6.34 26.29 -1.24
N PHE A 279 -7.68 26.23 -1.30
CA PHE A 279 -8.47 25.23 -0.58
C PHE A 279 -8.10 23.81 -1.02
N LEU A 280 -8.07 23.56 -2.33
CA LEU A 280 -7.73 22.26 -2.88
C LEU A 280 -6.26 21.88 -2.60
N GLY A 281 -5.35 22.85 -2.54
CA GLY A 281 -3.95 22.65 -2.17
C GLY A 281 -3.80 22.13 -0.75
N HIS A 282 -4.47 22.75 0.21
CA HIS A 282 -4.50 22.29 1.61
C HIS A 282 -5.15 20.91 1.77
N GLN A 283 -6.15 20.60 0.95
CA GLN A 283 -6.85 19.33 1.02
C GLN A 283 -6.09 18.18 0.33
N LEU A 284 -5.62 18.39 -0.90
CA LEU A 284 -5.00 17.36 -1.75
C LEU A 284 -3.49 17.21 -1.50
N SER A 285 -2.87 18.22 -0.88
CA SER A 285 -1.43 18.28 -0.61
C SER A 285 -1.17 18.93 0.76
N PRO A 286 -1.69 18.35 1.86
CA PRO A 286 -1.66 18.98 3.20
C PRO A 286 -0.25 19.27 3.71
N LYS A 287 0.76 18.57 3.18
CA LYS A 287 2.17 18.81 3.52
C LYS A 287 2.67 20.17 3.04
N TYR A 288 2.21 20.66 1.89
CA TYR A 288 2.73 21.86 1.25
C TYR A 288 1.68 22.97 1.09
N GLY A 289 0.39 22.66 1.21
CA GLY A 289 -0.69 23.62 1.01
C GLY A 289 -0.90 24.04 -0.45
N THR A 290 -0.14 23.48 -1.39
CA THR A 290 -0.16 23.82 -2.81
C THR A 290 -0.59 22.63 -3.67
N LEU A 291 -1.31 22.90 -4.76
CA LEU A 291 -1.66 21.88 -5.74
C LEU A 291 -0.41 21.39 -6.47
N ALA A 292 -0.13 20.08 -6.39
CA ALA A 292 0.95 19.45 -7.14
C ALA A 292 0.57 19.19 -8.60
N LEU A 293 0.18 20.26 -9.28
CA LEU A 293 0.15 20.38 -10.74
C LEU A 293 1.55 20.75 -11.24
N ARG A 294 1.91 20.27 -12.41
CA ARG A 294 3.23 20.46 -13.00
C ARG A 294 3.08 20.74 -14.49
N ALA A 295 4.10 21.36 -15.07
CA ALA A 295 4.36 21.34 -16.50
C ALA A 295 5.86 21.36 -16.71
N ALA A 296 6.38 20.42 -17.51
CA ALA A 296 7.79 20.38 -17.84
C ALA A 296 8.23 21.67 -18.53
N CYS A 297 9.47 22.09 -18.24
CA CYS A 297 10.10 23.23 -18.89
C CYS A 297 10.09 23.02 -20.41
N PRO A 298 9.54 23.98 -21.19
CA PRO A 298 9.39 23.84 -22.64
C PRO A 298 10.70 23.97 -23.42
N VAL A 299 11.78 24.41 -22.77
CA VAL A 299 13.08 24.57 -23.44
C VAL A 299 13.59 23.18 -23.88
N PRO A 300 13.88 22.97 -25.18
CA PRO A 300 14.36 21.68 -25.69
C PRO A 300 15.55 21.14 -24.88
N GLY A 301 15.50 19.87 -24.49
CA GLY A 301 16.52 19.21 -23.68
C GLY A 301 16.42 19.43 -22.17
N CYS A 302 15.60 20.38 -21.70
CA CYS A 302 15.41 20.62 -20.27
C CYS A 302 14.47 19.58 -19.63
N GLY A 303 13.16 19.68 -19.86
CA GLY A 303 12.17 18.72 -19.34
C GLY A 303 12.02 18.67 -17.81
N LEU A 304 12.59 19.62 -17.06
CA LEU A 304 12.45 19.66 -15.61
C LEU A 304 11.09 20.22 -15.21
N ALA A 305 10.45 19.57 -14.25
CA ALA A 305 9.23 20.03 -13.60
C ALA A 305 9.38 20.01 -12.08
N GLU A 306 8.89 21.05 -11.39
CA GLU A 306 8.85 21.06 -9.92
C GLU A 306 7.82 20.04 -9.42
N LYS A 307 8.18 19.25 -8.40
CA LYS A 307 7.42 18.04 -8.02
C LYS A 307 6.11 18.33 -7.30
N HIS A 308 6.06 19.39 -6.49
CA HIS A 308 5.03 19.60 -5.47
C HIS A 308 4.12 20.82 -5.69
N GLY A 309 4.29 21.54 -6.80
CA GLY A 309 3.61 22.79 -7.14
C GLY A 309 3.92 23.97 -6.21
N ARG A 310 5.07 23.96 -5.52
CA ARG A 310 5.42 24.96 -4.47
C ARG A 310 5.72 26.34 -5.03
N LEU A 311 6.08 26.41 -6.31
CA LEU A 311 6.43 27.64 -7.02
C LEU A 311 5.35 28.04 -8.03
N ASN A 312 4.22 27.33 -8.06
CA ASN A 312 3.16 27.60 -9.01
C ASN A 312 2.44 28.90 -8.65
N VAL A 313 2.20 29.74 -9.66
CA VAL A 313 1.37 30.95 -9.52
C VAL A 313 0.09 30.75 -10.32
N TYR A 314 -1.05 30.94 -9.66
CA TYR A 314 -2.38 30.75 -10.23
C TYR A 314 -3.04 32.10 -10.44
N ASN A 315 -3.34 32.46 -11.69
CA ASN A 315 -4.03 33.70 -12.01
C ASN A 315 -5.45 33.40 -12.49
N ASN A 316 -6.43 33.83 -11.71
CA ASN A 316 -7.83 33.72 -12.06
C ASN A 316 -8.35 35.09 -12.56
N ASN A 317 -8.09 35.41 -13.82
CA ASN A 317 -8.52 36.68 -14.40
C ASN A 317 -10.05 36.77 -14.69
N SER A 318 -10.83 35.76 -14.28
CA SER A 318 -12.30 35.74 -14.46
C SER A 318 -13.07 36.73 -13.57
N ASN A 319 -12.41 37.36 -12.58
CA ASN A 319 -13.05 38.29 -11.63
C ASN A 319 -12.94 39.78 -12.00
N HIS A 320 -12.21 40.16 -13.05
CA HIS A 320 -12.27 41.54 -13.56
C HIS A 320 -13.35 41.65 -14.64
N LEU A 321 -14.61 41.80 -14.19
CA LEU A 321 -15.62 42.52 -14.97
C LEU A 321 -15.02 43.89 -15.30
N ALA A 322 -14.48 44.01 -16.51
CA ALA A 322 -14.00 45.25 -17.07
C ALA A 322 -15.16 46.25 -17.07
N ARG A 323 -15.06 47.25 -16.19
CA ARG A 323 -15.92 48.44 -16.17
C ARG A 323 -15.76 49.30 -17.43
N ASN A 324 -14.97 48.86 -18.42
CA ASN A 324 -14.72 49.52 -19.71
C ASN A 324 -14.71 48.49 -20.85
N GLY A 325 -15.89 48.26 -21.45
CA GLY A 325 -16.15 48.12 -22.89
C GLY A 325 -15.17 47.41 -23.85
N SER A 326 -14.30 46.50 -23.42
CA SER A 326 -13.46 45.70 -24.31
C SER A 326 -13.62 44.21 -23.99
N SER A 327 -14.21 43.50 -24.95
CA SER A 327 -14.58 42.09 -24.87
C SER A 327 -13.37 41.17 -25.10
N ALA A 328 -12.47 41.10 -24.12
CA ALA A 328 -11.52 39.99 -24.00
C ALA A 328 -11.65 39.42 -22.59
N THR A 329 -12.31 38.26 -22.47
CA THR A 329 -12.33 37.49 -21.22
C THR A 329 -10.88 37.10 -20.90
N ALA A 330 -10.30 37.73 -19.90
CA ALA A 330 -8.91 37.48 -19.54
C ALA A 330 -8.78 36.03 -19.06
N ASP A 331 -7.92 35.25 -19.73
CA ASP A 331 -7.89 33.82 -19.55
C ASP A 331 -7.19 33.39 -18.25
N ALA A 332 -7.62 32.26 -17.69
CA ALA A 332 -7.00 31.70 -16.49
C ALA A 332 -5.64 31.10 -16.87
N THR A 333 -4.61 31.33 -16.05
CA THR A 333 -3.25 30.87 -16.34
C THR A 333 -2.61 30.23 -15.12
N ILE A 334 -1.65 29.33 -15.38
CA ILE A 334 -0.78 28.76 -14.35
C ILE A 334 0.66 29.00 -14.78
N THR A 335 1.44 29.68 -13.94
CA THR A 335 2.87 29.89 -14.16
C THR A 335 3.67 28.91 -13.32
N PHE A 336 4.56 28.18 -13.97
CA PHE A 336 5.51 27.24 -13.37
C PHE A 336 6.92 27.85 -13.40
N HIS A 337 7.86 27.26 -12.65
CA HIS A 337 9.23 27.76 -12.56
C HIS A 337 10.26 26.67 -12.87
N CYS A 338 11.11 26.92 -13.87
CA CYS A 338 12.31 26.13 -14.16
C CYS A 338 13.53 26.78 -13.48
N PRO A 339 14.36 26.02 -12.76
CA PRO A 339 15.53 26.56 -12.06
C PRO A 339 16.63 27.06 -13.00
N HIS A 340 16.60 26.66 -14.29
CA HIS A 340 17.60 27.07 -15.28
C HIS A 340 17.07 28.13 -16.27
N HIS A 341 15.77 28.15 -16.54
CA HIS A 341 15.18 28.97 -17.61
C HIS A 341 14.13 29.96 -17.11
N GLY A 342 13.88 30.02 -15.79
CA GLY A 342 12.92 30.93 -15.21
C GLY A 342 11.46 30.50 -15.36
N PRO A 343 10.51 31.44 -15.25
CA PRO A 343 9.08 31.13 -15.29
C PRO A 343 8.59 30.78 -16.69
N HIS A 344 7.65 29.83 -16.78
CA HIS A 344 6.90 29.52 -17.99
C HIS A 344 5.41 29.33 -17.68
N THR A 345 4.54 29.84 -18.54
CA THR A 345 3.10 29.89 -18.30
C THR A 345 2.37 28.94 -19.23
N ILE A 346 1.26 28.39 -18.75
CA ILE A 346 0.25 27.74 -19.60
C ILE A 346 -1.03 28.57 -19.59
N CYS A 347 -1.68 28.64 -20.73
CA CYS A 347 -2.97 29.26 -20.93
C CYS A 347 -4.07 28.18 -20.99
N ILE A 348 -5.13 28.29 -20.19
CA ILE A 348 -6.14 27.23 -20.09
C ILE A 348 -7.08 27.18 -21.31
N SER A 349 -7.21 28.29 -22.03
CA SER A 349 -7.90 28.36 -23.33
C SER A 349 -7.13 27.71 -24.47
N GLU A 350 -5.82 27.48 -24.31
CA GLU A 350 -4.95 26.93 -25.36
C GLU A 350 -4.78 25.41 -25.19
N PRO A 351 -5.38 24.58 -26.07
CA PRO A 351 -5.37 23.12 -25.88
C PRO A 351 -3.96 22.52 -25.84
N ALA A 352 -3.02 23.07 -26.62
CA ALA A 352 -1.63 22.62 -26.65
C ALA A 352 -0.91 22.86 -25.32
N ASP A 353 -1.27 23.94 -24.62
CA ASP A 353 -0.73 24.27 -23.31
C ASP A 353 -1.33 23.39 -22.21
N VAL A 354 -2.63 23.15 -22.27
CA VAL A 354 -3.32 22.25 -21.33
C VAL A 354 -2.78 20.82 -21.44
N ALA A 355 -2.49 20.32 -22.64
CA ALA A 355 -1.93 18.98 -22.85
C ALA A 355 -0.56 18.77 -22.17
N ARG A 356 0.19 19.85 -21.89
CA ARG A 356 1.48 19.80 -21.17
C ARG A 356 1.32 19.62 -19.67
N LEU A 357 0.12 19.77 -19.13
CA LEU A 357 -0.11 19.60 -17.70
C LEU A 357 0.18 18.18 -17.24
N GLU A 358 0.67 18.14 -16.01
CA GLU A 358 0.78 16.94 -15.22
C GLU A 358 0.19 17.14 -13.84
N ALA A 359 -0.24 16.04 -13.23
CA ALA A 359 -0.75 16.06 -11.88
C ALA A 359 -0.15 14.90 -11.06
N ASN A 360 0.00 15.11 -9.76
CA ASN A 360 0.20 14.00 -8.83
C ASN A 360 -1.06 13.11 -8.75
N ALA A 361 -0.95 11.97 -8.06
CA ALA A 361 -2.05 11.01 -7.99
C ALA A 361 -3.36 11.60 -7.42
N PRO A 362 -3.37 12.34 -6.28
CA PRO A 362 -4.58 13.00 -5.78
C PRO A 362 -5.25 13.96 -6.79
N ALA A 363 -4.50 14.93 -7.32
CA ALA A 363 -5.06 15.93 -8.23
C ALA A 363 -5.55 15.30 -9.55
N ARG A 364 -4.78 14.38 -10.13
CA ARG A 364 -5.22 13.63 -11.32
C ARG A 364 -6.50 12.85 -11.06
N ASN A 365 -6.59 12.21 -9.90
CA ASN A 365 -7.75 11.40 -9.54
C ASN A 365 -9.02 12.24 -9.44
N LEU A 366 -8.92 13.43 -8.84
CA LEU A 366 -10.03 14.38 -8.75
C LEU A 366 -10.45 14.88 -10.14
N ILE A 367 -9.53 15.45 -10.93
CA ILE A 367 -9.83 16.03 -12.25
C ILE A 367 -10.42 14.96 -13.18
N ARG A 368 -9.87 13.75 -13.15
CA ARG A 368 -10.38 12.63 -13.95
C ARG A 368 -11.79 12.25 -13.55
N SER A 369 -12.08 12.14 -12.26
CA SER A 369 -13.43 11.81 -11.81
C SER A 369 -14.43 12.93 -12.10
N MET A 370 -14.03 14.21 -12.01
CA MET A 370 -14.88 15.31 -12.47
C MET A 370 -15.20 15.17 -13.96
N SER A 371 -14.20 14.91 -14.80
CA SER A 371 -14.40 14.73 -16.25
C SER A 371 -15.31 13.55 -16.58
N GLN A 372 -15.09 12.39 -15.95
CA GLN A 372 -15.90 11.19 -16.17
C GLN A 372 -17.35 11.37 -15.68
N LEU A 373 -17.56 12.13 -14.61
CA LEU A 373 -18.89 12.49 -14.14
C LEU A 373 -19.60 13.50 -15.05
N LEU A 374 -18.89 14.24 -15.90
CA LEU A 374 -19.50 15.10 -16.92
C LEU A 374 -19.74 14.38 -18.24
N ASP A 375 -19.12 13.21 -18.44
CA ASP A 375 -19.34 12.42 -19.64
C ASP A 375 -20.78 11.87 -19.62
N THR A 376 -21.49 12.12 -20.73
CA THR A 376 -22.85 11.62 -20.97
C THR A 376 -22.90 10.69 -22.18
N SER A 377 -21.76 10.41 -22.78
CA SER A 377 -21.60 9.50 -23.92
C SER A 377 -21.28 8.06 -23.49
N ALA A 378 -20.67 7.88 -22.33
CA ALA A 378 -20.29 6.58 -21.79
C ALA A 378 -20.44 6.51 -20.26
N HIS A 379 -20.50 5.28 -19.76
CA HIS A 379 -20.41 4.93 -18.35
C HIS A 379 -18.96 4.60 -17.99
N HIS A 380 -18.48 5.08 -16.84
CA HIS A 380 -17.10 4.89 -16.40
C HIS A 380 -17.02 4.14 -15.08
N VAL A 381 -16.42 2.95 -15.10
CA VAL A 381 -16.11 2.17 -13.89
C VAL A 381 -14.60 2.07 -13.74
N ARG A 382 -14.05 2.41 -12.57
CA ARG A 382 -12.62 2.40 -12.33
C ARG A 382 -12.19 1.24 -11.43
N ILE A 383 -11.20 0.48 -11.88
CA ILE A 383 -10.51 -0.54 -11.08
C ILE A 383 -9.15 0.02 -10.66
N THR A 384 -8.86 0.00 -9.36
CA THR A 384 -7.58 0.46 -8.80
C THR A 384 -7.16 -0.41 -7.61
N GLY A 385 -5.92 -0.31 -7.15
CA GLY A 385 -5.49 -1.03 -5.95
C GLY A 385 -6.21 -0.56 -4.68
N ALA A 386 -6.45 -1.47 -3.73
CA ALA A 386 -7.04 -1.18 -2.43
C ALA A 386 -6.23 -0.20 -1.57
N ASP A 387 -4.96 0.08 -1.92
CA ASP A 387 -4.17 1.14 -1.29
C ASP A 387 -4.73 2.55 -1.53
N TYR A 388 -5.62 2.72 -2.50
CA TYR A 388 -6.36 3.95 -2.73
C TYR A 388 -7.71 4.01 -2.01
N ALA A 389 -8.15 2.94 -1.35
CA ALA A 389 -9.47 2.84 -0.72
C ALA A 389 -9.55 3.61 0.62
N GLY A 390 -10.75 3.61 1.22
CA GLY A 390 -10.99 4.16 2.55
C GLY A 390 -10.67 5.65 2.65
N MET A 391 -9.92 6.03 3.69
CA MET A 391 -9.60 7.43 4.00
C MET A 391 -8.93 8.16 2.84
N TYR A 392 -8.17 7.47 1.99
CA TYR A 392 -7.54 8.10 0.83
C TYR A 392 -8.60 8.65 -0.15
N GLN A 393 -9.54 7.82 -0.64
CA GLN A 393 -10.60 8.31 -1.52
C GLN A 393 -11.54 9.27 -0.79
N GLU A 394 -11.88 9.01 0.47
CA GLU A 394 -12.78 9.88 1.20
C GLU A 394 -12.24 11.31 1.26
N MET A 395 -10.97 11.46 1.65
CA MET A 395 -10.35 12.76 1.85
C MET A 395 -9.98 13.46 0.53
N PHE A 396 -9.41 12.72 -0.42
CA PHE A 396 -8.80 13.29 -1.63
C PHE A 396 -9.69 13.22 -2.87
N LEU A 397 -10.83 12.52 -2.81
CA LEU A 397 -11.75 12.41 -3.94
C LEU A 397 -13.19 12.79 -3.59
N TYR A 398 -13.85 12.06 -2.68
CA TYR A 398 -15.28 12.24 -2.46
C TYR A 398 -15.63 13.60 -1.83
N ARG A 399 -14.89 14.04 -0.81
CA ARG A 399 -15.08 15.38 -0.22
C ARG A 399 -14.87 16.53 -1.22
N PRO A 400 -13.75 16.61 -1.97
CA PRO A 400 -13.58 17.69 -2.94
C PRO A 400 -14.55 17.57 -4.13
N LEU A 401 -14.95 16.36 -4.55
CA LEU A 401 -16.00 16.19 -5.55
C LEU A 401 -17.35 16.73 -5.07
N ALA A 402 -17.74 16.44 -3.84
CA ALA A 402 -18.98 16.96 -3.26
C ALA A 402 -18.95 18.50 -3.17
N GLY A 403 -17.81 19.08 -2.78
CA GLY A 403 -17.60 20.52 -2.79
C GLY A 403 -17.70 21.14 -4.19
N TRP A 404 -17.09 20.50 -5.19
CA TRP A 404 -17.17 20.93 -6.59
C TRP A 404 -18.59 20.85 -7.14
N SER A 405 -19.25 19.70 -6.98
CA SER A 405 -20.62 19.49 -7.45
C SER A 405 -21.59 20.47 -6.76
N GLY A 406 -21.49 20.64 -5.44
CA GLY A 406 -22.30 21.61 -4.71
C GLY A 406 -22.06 23.08 -5.12
N ALA A 407 -20.83 23.45 -5.44
CA ALA A 407 -20.49 24.82 -5.85
C ALA A 407 -20.86 25.14 -7.30
N THR A 408 -20.86 24.14 -8.18
CA THR A 408 -21.08 24.32 -9.63
C THR A 408 -22.45 23.87 -10.11
N GLY A 409 -23.17 23.07 -9.31
CA GLY A 409 -24.39 22.38 -9.71
C GLY A 409 -24.16 21.24 -10.72
N LEU A 410 -22.92 20.97 -11.11
CA LEU A 410 -22.58 19.95 -12.09
C LEU A 410 -22.54 18.56 -11.46
N ALA A 411 -22.98 17.55 -12.22
CA ALA A 411 -23.00 16.15 -11.82
C ALA A 411 -23.73 15.93 -10.48
N ALA A 412 -24.83 16.65 -10.27
CA ALA A 412 -25.55 16.65 -9.00
C ALA A 412 -26.09 15.26 -8.68
N GLY A 413 -25.70 14.72 -7.51
CA GLY A 413 -26.10 13.38 -7.07
C GLY A 413 -25.38 12.22 -7.76
N ARG A 414 -24.53 12.48 -8.75
CA ARG A 414 -23.72 11.45 -9.42
C ARG A 414 -22.46 11.16 -8.63
N THR A 415 -22.01 9.90 -8.63
CA THR A 415 -20.81 9.48 -7.88
C THR A 415 -19.92 8.57 -8.72
N PRO A 416 -18.58 8.65 -8.60
CA PRO A 416 -17.71 7.78 -9.37
C PRO A 416 -17.87 6.30 -8.98
N HIS A 417 -17.97 5.42 -9.96
CA HIS A 417 -17.98 3.97 -9.76
C HIS A 417 -16.54 3.47 -9.66
N ILE A 418 -16.12 3.04 -8.46
CA ILE A 418 -14.75 2.59 -8.20
C ILE A 418 -14.77 1.25 -7.47
N MET A 419 -13.99 0.30 -7.97
CA MET A 419 -13.76 -0.99 -7.33
C MET A 419 -12.28 -1.18 -7.05
N TYR A 420 -11.97 -1.93 -6.00
CA TYR A 420 -10.62 -2.06 -5.48
C TYR A 420 -10.11 -3.48 -5.64
N ALA A 421 -9.02 -3.63 -6.38
CA ALA A 421 -8.27 -4.87 -6.44
C ALA A 421 -7.53 -5.14 -5.12
N PRO A 422 -7.45 -6.40 -4.67
CA PRO A 422 -6.69 -6.78 -3.49
C PRO A 422 -5.24 -6.25 -3.53
N LEU A 423 -4.75 -5.83 -2.37
CA LEU A 423 -3.36 -5.42 -2.23
C LEU A 423 -2.46 -6.66 -2.20
N ILE A 424 -1.55 -6.77 -3.16
CA ILE A 424 -0.51 -7.79 -3.13
C ILE A 424 0.68 -7.29 -2.32
N VAL A 425 0.97 -8.02 -1.23
CA VAL A 425 2.08 -7.76 -0.33
C VAL A 425 3.10 -8.89 -0.39
N ASP A 426 4.36 -8.57 -0.09
CA ASP A 426 5.41 -9.57 0.13
C ASP A 426 5.30 -10.21 1.53
N TRP A 427 6.23 -11.12 1.83
CA TRP A 427 6.31 -11.83 3.11
C TRP A 427 6.46 -10.89 4.33
N SER A 428 6.93 -9.65 4.13
CA SER A 428 7.07 -8.64 5.20
C SER A 428 5.79 -7.83 5.42
N GLY A 429 4.77 -8.02 4.58
CA GLY A 429 3.56 -7.20 4.53
C GLY A 429 3.74 -5.90 3.74
N ALA A 430 4.88 -5.70 3.06
CA ALA A 430 5.12 -4.54 2.22
C ALA A 430 4.48 -4.72 0.84
N LYS A 431 3.96 -3.63 0.26
CA LYS A 431 3.35 -3.66 -1.08
C LYS A 431 4.38 -4.06 -2.14
N LEU A 432 4.09 -5.12 -2.89
CA LEU A 432 4.98 -5.68 -3.92
C LEU A 432 5.33 -4.68 -5.04
N SER A 433 4.46 -3.71 -5.30
CA SER A 433 4.60 -2.72 -6.38
C SER A 433 5.67 -1.64 -6.16
N LYS A 434 6.46 -1.72 -5.08
CA LYS A 434 7.39 -0.67 -4.67
C LYS A 434 8.85 -1.06 -4.88
N ALA A 435 9.17 -1.82 -5.94
CA ALA A 435 10.54 -2.22 -6.27
C ALA A 435 11.54 -1.04 -6.26
N LEU A 436 11.12 0.16 -6.69
CA LEU A 436 11.89 1.42 -6.61
C LEU A 436 12.35 1.82 -5.18
N TYR A 437 11.66 1.33 -4.15
CA TYR A 437 11.92 1.59 -2.74
C TYR A 437 12.50 0.37 -2.01
N VAL A 438 12.64 -0.76 -2.71
CA VAL A 438 13.21 -1.97 -2.16
C VAL A 438 14.73 -1.83 -2.20
N ARG A 439 15.35 -1.95 -1.04
CA ARG A 439 16.81 -1.91 -0.92
C ARG A 439 17.41 -3.10 -1.67
N GLU A 440 18.67 -2.98 -2.07
CA GLU A 440 19.45 -4.09 -2.60
C GLU A 440 19.31 -5.32 -1.68
N GLY A 441 19.07 -6.49 -2.29
CA GLY A 441 18.76 -7.74 -1.59
C GLY A 441 17.30 -7.94 -1.14
N GLY A 442 16.43 -6.92 -1.20
CA GLY A 442 15.08 -6.99 -0.60
C GLY A 442 14.10 -7.99 -1.23
N TYR A 443 14.43 -8.53 -2.41
CA TYR A 443 13.68 -9.63 -3.05
C TYR A 443 14.48 -10.94 -3.15
N GLU A 444 15.64 -11.07 -2.51
CA GLU A 444 16.40 -12.33 -2.46
C GLU A 444 15.56 -13.46 -1.85
N THR A 445 14.80 -13.16 -0.80
CA THR A 445 13.86 -14.11 -0.20
C THR A 445 12.82 -14.61 -1.19
N MET A 446 12.37 -13.76 -2.14
CA MET A 446 11.44 -14.20 -3.18
C MET A 446 12.10 -15.16 -4.18
N LYS A 447 13.38 -14.94 -4.50
CA LYS A 447 14.18 -15.88 -5.32
C LYS A 447 14.33 -17.23 -4.61
N LEU A 448 14.65 -17.21 -3.32
CA LEU A 448 14.77 -18.42 -2.49
C LEU A 448 13.45 -19.23 -2.49
N PHE A 449 12.31 -18.54 -2.47
CA PHE A 449 10.99 -19.18 -2.54
C PHE A 449 10.51 -19.50 -3.97
N GLY A 450 11.29 -19.22 -5.01
CA GLY A 450 10.88 -19.43 -6.39
C GLY A 450 9.68 -18.56 -6.81
N THR A 451 9.48 -17.42 -6.16
CA THR A 451 8.34 -16.49 -6.37
C THR A 451 8.74 -15.17 -7.03
N GLU A 452 10.00 -14.99 -7.39
CA GLU A 452 10.54 -13.79 -8.03
C GLU A 452 9.87 -13.44 -9.37
N GLY A 453 9.20 -14.41 -10.02
CA GLY A 453 8.33 -14.16 -11.18
C GLY A 453 7.16 -13.23 -10.88
N LEU A 454 6.73 -13.11 -9.62
CA LEU A 454 5.69 -12.16 -9.22
C LEU A 454 6.14 -10.69 -9.32
N CYS A 455 7.43 -10.41 -9.42
CA CYS A 455 7.97 -9.06 -9.53
C CYS A 455 7.98 -8.52 -10.97
N SER A 456 7.82 -9.38 -11.97
CA SER A 456 7.89 -9.00 -13.39
C SER A 456 7.20 -10.03 -14.25
N PHE A 457 6.29 -9.58 -15.12
CA PHE A 457 5.66 -10.41 -16.13
C PHE A 457 6.69 -11.14 -17.01
N THR A 458 7.78 -10.47 -17.40
CA THR A 458 8.85 -11.09 -18.19
C THR A 458 9.51 -12.26 -17.46
N GLN A 459 9.78 -12.12 -16.17
CA GLN A 459 10.31 -13.23 -15.36
C GLN A 459 9.28 -14.34 -15.19
N LEU A 460 8.01 -13.98 -14.92
CA LEU A 460 6.91 -14.94 -14.83
C LEU A 460 6.80 -15.77 -16.11
N LYS A 461 6.75 -15.10 -17.25
CA LYS A 461 6.68 -15.70 -18.58
C LYS A 461 7.85 -16.64 -18.82
N SER A 462 9.09 -16.20 -18.57
CA SER A 462 10.28 -17.04 -18.78
C SER A 462 10.27 -18.36 -18.00
N ARG A 463 9.59 -18.42 -16.84
CA ARG A 463 9.44 -19.65 -16.07
C ARG A 463 8.42 -20.62 -16.64
N PHE A 464 7.36 -20.12 -17.26
CA PHE A 464 6.21 -20.93 -17.67
C PHE A 464 6.16 -21.17 -19.19
N ASP A 465 6.90 -20.40 -19.99
CA ASP A 465 7.00 -20.56 -21.45
C ASP A 465 8.05 -21.60 -21.87
N GLY A 466 8.85 -22.14 -20.94
CA GLY A 466 9.88 -23.16 -21.21
C GLY A 466 9.34 -24.55 -21.53
N ASP A 467 8.11 -24.86 -21.12
CA ASP A 467 7.42 -26.11 -21.45
C ASP A 467 6.30 -25.82 -22.45
N GLY A 468 6.64 -25.90 -23.74
CA GLY A 468 5.74 -25.72 -24.90
C GLY A 468 4.57 -26.72 -25.00
N THR A 469 4.09 -27.28 -23.89
CA THR A 469 3.02 -28.28 -23.83
C THR A 469 1.81 -27.90 -22.98
N THR A 470 1.77 -26.76 -22.29
CA THR A 470 0.69 -26.49 -21.31
C THR A 470 -0.20 -25.26 -21.54
N LEU A 471 -0.07 -24.52 -22.65
CA LEU A 471 -1.06 -23.48 -23.01
C LEU A 471 -2.03 -23.89 -24.13
N ASN A 472 -1.90 -25.11 -24.68
CA ASN A 472 -2.87 -25.72 -25.60
C ASN A 472 -3.70 -26.87 -24.99
N GLY A 473 -3.73 -26.98 -23.66
CA GLY A 473 -4.62 -27.91 -22.97
C GLY A 473 -6.02 -27.34 -22.89
N SER A 474 -6.97 -28.00 -23.55
CA SER A 474 -8.40 -27.68 -23.48
C SER A 474 -8.83 -27.37 -22.05
N PHE A 475 -9.55 -26.25 -21.87
CA PHE A 475 -10.37 -26.00 -20.70
C PHE A 475 -11.55 -26.99 -20.71
N THR A 476 -11.29 -28.31 -20.59
CA THR A 476 -12.33 -29.28 -20.29
C THR A 476 -12.75 -29.11 -18.85
N ARG A 477 -13.92 -28.49 -18.70
CA ARG A 477 -14.77 -28.39 -17.51
C ARG A 477 -14.82 -29.75 -16.80
N ARG A 478 -13.95 -29.97 -15.80
CA ARG A 478 -14.14 -31.07 -14.84
C ARG A 478 -15.19 -30.64 -13.82
N SER A 479 -16.43 -31.01 -14.09
CA SER A 479 -17.47 -31.10 -13.06
C SER A 479 -17.11 -32.23 -12.11
N SER A 480 -16.42 -31.93 -11.01
CA SER A 480 -16.41 -32.80 -9.84
C SER A 480 -17.56 -32.37 -8.95
N GLN A 481 -18.75 -32.95 -9.18
CA GLN A 481 -19.78 -33.05 -8.15
C GLN A 481 -19.17 -33.82 -6.99
N THR A 482 -18.77 -33.10 -5.95
CA THR A 482 -18.51 -33.69 -4.64
C THR A 482 -19.60 -33.16 -3.72
N THR A 483 -20.66 -33.95 -3.60
CA THR A 483 -21.77 -33.73 -2.69
C THR A 483 -21.21 -33.81 -1.26
N ILE A 484 -20.97 -32.66 -0.64
CA ILE A 484 -20.72 -32.58 0.81
C ILE A 484 -22.03 -32.11 1.43
N SER A 485 -22.71 -33.06 2.06
CA SER A 485 -23.88 -32.83 2.91
C SER A 485 -23.49 -31.90 4.07
N ILE A 486 -23.95 -30.65 3.99
CA ILE A 486 -23.91 -29.73 5.12
C ILE A 486 -25.03 -30.17 6.06
N SER A 487 -24.68 -30.83 7.15
CA SER A 487 -25.60 -31.05 8.28
C SER A 487 -25.77 -29.73 9.02
N ASP A 488 -26.98 -29.17 8.94
CA ASP A 488 -27.45 -28.08 9.78
C ASP A 488 -27.20 -28.38 11.26
N ASN A 489 -26.41 -27.53 11.91
CA ASN A 489 -26.36 -27.47 13.37
C ASN A 489 -26.69 -26.04 13.82
N THR A 490 -27.99 -25.77 13.87
CA THR A 490 -28.58 -24.56 14.43
C THR A 490 -28.54 -24.61 15.97
N HIS A 491 -27.41 -24.24 16.57
CA HIS A 491 -27.38 -23.87 17.99
C HIS A 491 -27.12 -22.38 18.18
N ARG A 492 -28.24 -21.65 18.16
CA ARG A 492 -28.41 -20.25 18.52
C ARG A 492 -28.08 -20.04 20.00
N ILE A 493 -26.89 -19.54 20.33
CA ILE A 493 -26.61 -18.99 21.67
C ILE A 493 -26.87 -17.48 21.63
N SER A 494 -28.05 -17.09 22.12
CA SER A 494 -28.39 -15.70 22.40
C SER A 494 -27.61 -15.22 23.62
N LYS A 495 -26.68 -14.27 23.46
CA LYS A 495 -26.13 -13.48 24.57
C LYS A 495 -26.51 -12.01 24.38
N LYS A 496 -27.44 -11.54 25.22
CA LYS A 496 -27.75 -10.12 25.42
C LYS A 496 -26.48 -9.35 25.85
N PRO A 497 -26.29 -8.10 25.40
CA PRO A 497 -25.17 -7.27 25.85
C PRO A 497 -25.37 -6.82 27.30
N PRO A 498 -24.29 -6.73 28.11
CA PRO A 498 -24.38 -6.17 29.46
C PRO A 498 -24.48 -4.63 29.41
N PRO A 499 -25.08 -4.00 30.44
CA PRO A 499 -25.30 -2.55 30.45
C PRO A 499 -23.99 -1.78 30.63
N ALA A 500 -23.94 -0.60 30.02
CA ALA A 500 -22.83 0.33 30.07
C ALA A 500 -22.49 0.73 31.52
N LYS A 501 -21.25 0.45 31.95
CA LYS A 501 -20.68 1.02 33.18
C LYS A 501 -19.94 2.32 32.85
N SER A 502 -20.30 3.37 33.58
CA SER A 502 -19.66 4.67 33.58
C SER A 502 -18.17 4.54 33.97
N LYS A 503 -17.28 5.15 33.19
CA LYS A 503 -15.86 5.22 33.50
C LYS A 503 -15.63 6.29 34.57
N SER A 504 -15.42 5.89 35.82
CA SER A 504 -14.71 6.72 36.79
C SER A 504 -13.23 6.78 36.39
N LYS A 505 -12.68 7.99 36.31
CA LYS A 505 -11.25 8.23 36.08
C LYS A 505 -10.47 7.75 37.32
N SER A 506 -9.69 6.69 37.19
CA SER A 506 -8.62 6.40 38.15
C SER A 506 -7.48 7.41 37.96
N ALA A 507 -7.03 8.00 39.05
CA ALA A 507 -5.93 8.94 39.09
C ALA A 507 -4.62 8.27 38.61
N GLY A 508 -3.86 8.94 37.75
CA GLY A 508 -2.54 8.49 37.32
C GLY A 508 -1.50 8.61 38.44
N PRO A 509 -0.39 7.85 38.38
CA PRO A 509 0.64 7.85 39.42
C PRO A 509 1.34 9.23 39.51
N THR A 510 1.52 9.70 40.74
CA THR A 510 2.18 10.97 41.10
C THR A 510 3.65 10.99 40.63
N ALA A 511 4.22 12.20 40.50
CA ALA A 511 5.58 12.39 39.97
C ALA A 511 6.72 11.77 40.82
N SER A 512 6.44 11.33 42.06
CA SER A 512 7.42 10.79 43.01
C SER A 512 7.80 9.32 42.76
N ASP A 513 7.12 8.63 41.84
CA ASP A 513 7.22 7.17 41.67
C ASP A 513 7.96 6.73 40.39
N ARG A 514 8.71 7.65 39.77
CA ARG A 514 9.44 7.42 38.52
C ARG A 514 10.95 7.47 38.73
N MET A 515 11.65 6.48 38.20
CA MET A 515 13.11 6.43 38.21
C MET A 515 13.68 7.36 37.14
N LEU A 516 14.13 8.55 37.56
CA LEU A 516 14.62 9.57 36.63
C LEU A 516 15.94 9.20 35.93
N THR A 517 16.62 8.17 36.41
CA THR A 517 17.82 7.58 35.82
C THR A 517 17.51 6.62 34.67
N ASP A 518 16.25 6.18 34.53
CA ASP A 518 15.87 5.03 33.71
C ASP A 518 14.75 5.41 32.75
N VAL A 519 15.02 5.25 31.45
CA VAL A 519 14.07 5.61 30.41
C VAL A 519 13.69 4.39 29.58
N LEU A 520 12.38 4.15 29.47
CA LEU A 520 11.80 3.16 28.57
C LEU A 520 11.45 3.79 27.22
N LEU A 521 11.89 3.14 26.14
CA LEU A 521 11.63 3.56 24.77
C LEU A 521 11.53 2.35 23.81
N SER A 522 10.89 2.55 22.66
CA SER A 522 10.74 1.51 21.63
C SER A 522 11.97 1.44 20.73
N ILE A 523 12.38 0.21 20.35
CA ILE A 523 13.44 -0.06 19.37
C ILE A 523 13.00 -1.17 18.41
N LYS A 524 13.42 -1.06 17.14
CA LYS A 524 13.18 -2.12 16.14
C LYS A 524 14.15 -3.29 16.33
N PRO A 525 13.74 -4.54 16.08
CA PRO A 525 14.60 -5.72 16.24
C PRO A 525 15.95 -5.60 15.54
N VAL A 526 15.98 -5.10 14.29
CA VAL A 526 17.23 -4.88 13.54
C VAL A 526 18.19 -3.93 14.23
N HIS A 527 17.71 -2.88 14.91
CA HIS A 527 18.60 -1.95 15.62
C HIS A 527 19.09 -2.54 16.93
N LEU A 528 18.24 -3.28 17.63
CA LEU A 528 18.62 -4.00 18.84
C LEU A 528 19.67 -5.08 18.54
N ALA A 529 19.49 -5.87 17.47
CA ALA A 529 20.45 -6.87 17.01
C ALA A 529 21.82 -6.25 16.65
N ASN A 530 21.82 -5.07 16.02
CA ASN A 530 23.06 -4.33 15.76
C ASN A 530 23.75 -3.83 17.04
N ILE A 531 22.98 -3.49 18.10
CA ILE A 531 23.56 -3.12 19.41
C ILE A 531 24.12 -4.38 20.08
N ILE A 532 23.38 -5.49 20.10
CA ILE A 532 23.81 -6.79 20.67
C ILE A 532 25.14 -7.24 20.04
N SER A 533 25.26 -7.17 18.72
CA SER A 533 26.49 -7.51 17.99
C SER A 533 27.61 -6.44 18.08
N ARG A 534 27.41 -5.38 18.89
CA ARG A 534 28.29 -4.21 19.04
C ARG A 534 28.60 -3.44 17.74
N GLN A 535 27.94 -3.77 16.62
CA GLN A 535 28.08 -3.05 15.36
C GLN A 535 27.47 -1.65 15.44
N LYS A 536 26.47 -1.45 16.29
CA LYS A 536 25.88 -0.14 16.62
C LYS A 536 26.23 0.24 18.06
N ASN A 537 27.15 1.18 18.21
CA ASN A 537 27.67 1.63 19.51
C ASN A 537 26.98 2.89 20.08
N HIS A 538 26.09 3.51 19.32
CA HIS A 538 25.29 4.65 19.78
C HIS A 538 23.82 4.43 19.47
N GLU A 539 22.95 4.79 20.39
CA GLU A 539 21.51 4.92 20.15
C GLU A 539 21.18 6.36 19.72
N TYR A 540 20.28 6.56 18.74
CA TYR A 540 20.02 7.90 18.18
C TYR A 540 18.55 8.30 18.33
N ARG A 541 18.27 9.51 18.85
CA ARG A 541 16.91 10.04 19.02
C ARG A 541 16.74 11.48 18.55
N LYS A 542 15.51 11.84 18.19
CA LYS A 542 15.10 13.21 17.82
C LYS A 542 15.05 14.16 19.02
N TYR A 543 14.80 13.61 20.21
CA TYR A 543 14.69 14.33 21.47
C TYR A 543 15.94 14.14 22.34
N ARG A 544 16.23 15.13 23.18
CA ARG A 544 17.29 15.06 24.19
C ARG A 544 16.73 14.46 25.47
N LEU A 545 17.37 13.42 26.01
CA LEU A 545 17.10 12.95 27.36
C LEU A 545 17.76 13.87 28.38
N ARG A 546 17.20 13.92 29.59
CA ARG A 546 17.78 14.68 30.71
C ARG A 546 19.18 14.15 31.05
N ASP A 547 20.03 15.03 31.54
CA ASP A 547 21.27 14.62 32.20
C ASP A 547 20.93 13.90 33.51
N GLY A 548 21.70 12.86 33.83
CA GLY A 548 21.41 11.92 34.91
C GLY A 548 20.64 10.66 34.47
N VAL A 549 20.10 10.62 33.24
CA VAL A 549 19.64 9.34 32.66
C VAL A 549 20.86 8.47 32.35
N THR A 550 20.91 7.29 32.94
CA THR A 550 22.02 6.34 32.82
C THR A 550 21.60 5.01 32.21
N ARG A 551 20.29 4.75 32.05
CA ARG A 551 19.79 3.48 31.51
C ARG A 551 18.66 3.68 30.50
N LEU A 552 18.75 2.94 29.40
CA LEU A 552 17.74 2.86 28.34
C LEU A 552 17.14 1.46 28.33
N TRP A 553 15.87 1.36 28.69
CA TRP A 553 15.10 0.12 28.61
C TRP A 553 14.47 0.04 27.22
N PHE A 554 14.73 -1.07 26.54
CA PHE A 554 14.33 -1.29 25.16
C PHE A 554 13.08 -2.17 25.09
N TYR A 555 11.96 -1.56 24.70
CA TYR A 555 10.79 -2.28 24.21
C TYR A 555 11.04 -2.66 22.74
N GLU A 556 11.27 -3.95 22.50
CA GLU A 556 11.46 -4.50 21.16
C GLU A 556 10.11 -4.58 20.43
N THR A 557 9.94 -3.79 19.37
CA THR A 557 8.68 -3.67 18.65
C THR A 557 8.34 -4.95 17.87
N GLY A 558 7.06 -5.34 17.84
CA GLY A 558 6.58 -6.46 17.02
C GLY A 558 6.32 -6.13 15.54
N ASP A 559 6.44 -4.85 15.14
CA ASP A 559 6.19 -4.41 13.76
C ASP A 559 7.13 -5.13 12.78
N GLY A 560 6.56 -5.78 11.74
CA GLY A 560 7.30 -6.59 10.77
C GLY A 560 7.45 -8.07 11.15
N GLY A 561 6.71 -8.56 12.15
CA GLY A 561 6.53 -10.01 12.44
C GLY A 561 7.70 -10.72 13.13
N GLY A 562 8.86 -10.07 13.29
CA GLY A 562 10.08 -10.71 13.83
C GLY A 562 10.50 -10.27 15.24
N GLY A 563 9.80 -9.33 15.89
CA GLY A 563 10.18 -8.79 17.21
C GLY A 563 9.34 -9.31 18.36
N ARG A 564 9.89 -9.26 19.58
CA ARG A 564 9.29 -9.88 20.78
C ARG A 564 8.10 -9.14 21.41
N ALA A 565 7.74 -7.94 20.95
CA ALA A 565 6.68 -7.10 21.52
C ALA A 565 6.75 -6.99 23.07
N SER A 566 7.97 -6.87 23.58
CA SER A 566 8.31 -6.97 25.00
C SER A 566 9.49 -6.06 25.33
N ILE A 567 9.62 -5.65 26.59
CA ILE A 567 10.88 -5.09 27.10
C ILE A 567 11.85 -6.25 27.26
N THR A 568 13.00 -6.17 26.60
CA THR A 568 13.93 -7.29 26.53
C THR A 568 15.33 -6.92 26.99
N HIS A 569 15.76 -5.68 26.77
CA HIS A 569 17.14 -5.26 27.02
C HIS A 569 17.21 -3.93 27.75
N ILE A 570 18.31 -3.73 28.49
CA ILE A 570 18.64 -2.50 29.19
C ILE A 570 20.06 -2.11 28.81
N ALA A 571 20.22 -0.96 28.15
CA ALA A 571 21.52 -0.38 27.84
C ALA A 571 21.95 0.64 28.90
N VAL A 572 23.22 0.60 29.29
CA VAL A 572 23.85 1.63 30.13
C VAL A 572 24.45 2.71 29.23
N ILE A 573 24.19 3.96 29.58
CA ILE A 573 24.70 5.15 28.89
C ILE A 573 25.38 6.10 29.89
N PRO A 574 26.32 6.96 29.46
CA PRO A 574 26.93 7.93 30.36
C PRO A 574 25.89 8.92 30.92
N ALA A 575 26.07 9.36 32.16
CA ALA A 575 25.10 10.26 32.82
C ALA A 575 24.96 11.64 32.13
N SER A 576 26.02 12.15 31.50
CA SER A 576 26.08 13.52 30.96
C SER A 576 26.39 13.62 29.46
N ILE A 577 26.80 12.53 28.79
CA ILE A 577 27.21 12.59 27.38
C ILE A 577 26.00 12.43 26.46
N ARG A 578 25.75 13.44 25.62
CA ARG A 578 24.62 13.53 24.69
C ARG A 578 25.10 14.16 23.37
N HIS A 579 25.63 13.34 22.47
CA HIS A 579 26.27 13.82 21.24
C HIS A 579 25.27 14.51 20.31
N THR A 580 25.68 15.62 19.71
CA THR A 580 25.02 16.27 18.57
C THR A 580 25.73 15.89 17.26
N PRO A 581 25.11 16.10 16.07
CA PRO A 581 25.77 15.89 14.79
C PRO A 581 27.15 16.55 14.74
N GLY A 582 28.17 15.78 14.38
CA GLY A 582 29.57 16.20 14.29
C GLY A 582 30.41 15.83 15.51
N SER A 583 29.79 15.41 16.62
CA SER A 583 30.48 15.15 17.89
C SER A 583 30.67 13.67 18.24
N VAL A 584 30.10 12.74 17.46
CA VAL A 584 30.28 11.29 17.72
C VAL A 584 31.69 10.87 17.30
N PRO A 585 32.46 10.16 18.14
CA PRO A 585 33.80 9.69 17.77
C PRO A 585 33.80 8.80 16.52
N ALA A 586 34.80 8.97 15.66
CA ALA A 586 34.97 8.14 14.45
C ALA A 586 35.44 6.70 14.76
N LYS A 587 36.04 6.49 15.94
CA LYS A 587 36.51 5.19 16.42
C LYS A 587 36.02 4.95 17.86
N PRO A 588 35.59 3.71 18.22
CA PRO A 588 35.37 2.57 17.32
C PRO A 588 34.25 2.84 16.30
N PHE A 589 34.32 2.18 15.14
CA PHE A 589 33.29 2.31 14.11
C PHE A 589 31.93 1.85 14.66
N GLY A 590 30.88 2.57 14.30
CA GLY A 590 29.51 2.24 14.67
C GLY A 590 28.55 2.55 13.53
N ILE A 591 27.62 1.62 13.27
CA ILE A 591 26.57 1.79 12.28
C ILE A 591 25.79 3.06 12.58
N GLY A 592 25.85 4.00 11.64
CA GLY A 592 25.15 5.28 11.73
C GLY A 592 25.98 6.45 12.24
N ASN A 593 27.23 6.26 12.69
CA ASN A 593 28.06 7.35 13.23
C ASN A 593 28.38 8.40 12.18
N ALA A 594 28.80 7.98 10.99
CA ALA A 594 29.16 8.88 9.89
C ALA A 594 27.94 9.67 9.39
N GLU A 595 26.81 9.00 9.16
CA GLU A 595 25.58 9.64 8.70
C GLU A 595 24.98 10.57 9.76
N PHE A 596 25.10 10.22 11.05
CA PHE A 596 24.69 11.11 12.14
C PHE A 596 25.56 12.37 12.17
N ASN A 597 26.88 12.20 12.06
CA ASN A 597 27.80 13.34 12.08
C ASN A 597 27.65 14.25 10.86
N ALA A 598 27.34 13.70 9.70
CA ALA A 598 27.05 14.45 8.48
C ALA A 598 25.67 15.10 8.46
N GLY A 599 24.85 14.95 9.51
CA GLY A 599 23.50 15.52 9.58
C GLY A 599 22.48 14.82 8.65
N LEU A 600 22.79 13.63 8.15
CA LEU A 600 21.95 12.86 7.23
C LEU A 600 20.87 12.03 7.96
N LYS A 601 20.92 11.95 9.30
CA LYS A 601 19.89 11.31 10.13
C LYS A 601 18.90 12.34 10.65
N GLU A 602 17.62 11.96 10.75
CA GLU A 602 16.61 12.80 11.40
C GLU A 602 16.83 12.97 12.92
N SER A 603 17.61 12.09 13.53
CA SER A 603 17.96 12.14 14.95
C SER A 603 18.92 13.29 15.24
N LYS A 604 18.72 13.94 16.40
CA LYS A 604 19.51 15.10 16.83
C LYS A 604 20.48 14.79 17.97
N TYR A 605 20.30 13.65 18.64
CA TYR A 605 21.09 13.26 19.80
C TYR A 605 21.55 11.80 19.69
N GLY A 606 22.82 11.54 20.02
CA GLY A 606 23.44 10.22 20.09
C GLY A 606 23.86 9.87 21.52
N TYR A 607 23.52 8.65 21.95
CA TYR A 607 23.78 8.14 23.30
C TYR A 607 24.73 6.94 23.18
N PRO A 608 25.98 7.05 23.66
CA PRO A 608 26.91 5.92 23.67
C PRO A 608 26.33 4.76 24.50
N VAL A 609 26.35 3.56 23.95
CA VAL A 609 25.95 2.34 24.67
C VAL A 609 27.22 1.72 25.25
N LEU A 610 27.36 1.78 26.58
CA LEU A 610 28.53 1.30 27.30
C LEU A 610 28.43 -0.20 27.61
N GLU A 611 27.28 -0.60 28.14
CA GLU A 611 26.97 -1.97 28.54
C GLU A 611 25.56 -2.31 28.06
N LEU A 612 25.29 -3.60 27.86
CA LEU A 612 23.97 -4.09 27.51
C LEU A 612 23.63 -5.31 28.34
N TYR A 613 22.42 -5.32 28.88
CA TYR A 613 21.86 -6.41 29.68
C TYR A 613 20.60 -6.93 29.00
N GLU A 614 20.41 -8.24 28.99
CA GLU A 614 19.17 -8.90 28.58
C GLU A 614 18.36 -9.30 29.82
N LEU A 615 17.05 -9.05 29.83
CA LEU A 615 16.16 -9.50 30.89
C LEU A 615 15.99 -11.03 30.81
N VAL A 616 16.24 -11.73 31.92
CA VAL A 616 15.98 -13.17 32.05
C VAL A 616 14.50 -13.48 31.78
N HIS A 617 13.62 -12.58 32.23
CA HIS A 617 12.18 -12.63 31.98
C HIS A 617 11.72 -11.36 31.26
N PRO A 618 11.61 -11.38 29.91
CA PRO A 618 11.09 -10.26 29.13
C PRO A 618 9.72 -9.82 29.62
N VAL A 619 9.47 -8.52 29.58
CA VAL A 619 8.20 -7.94 30.03
C VAL A 619 7.29 -7.74 28.82
N THR A 620 6.28 -8.59 28.70
CA THR A 620 5.34 -8.56 27.56
C THR A 620 4.40 -7.36 27.63
N LEU A 621 3.88 -6.94 26.47
CA LEU A 621 2.86 -5.88 26.40
C LEU A 621 1.62 -6.17 27.28
N ALA A 622 1.25 -7.44 27.45
CA ALA A 622 0.16 -7.85 28.30
C ALA A 622 0.48 -7.58 29.78
N GLU A 623 1.68 -7.97 30.24
CA GLU A 623 2.12 -7.73 31.62
C GLU A 623 2.33 -6.23 31.90
N MET A 624 2.86 -5.47 30.94
CA MET A 624 2.94 -4.00 31.03
C MET A 624 1.58 -3.39 31.39
N LYS A 625 0.51 -3.86 30.75
CA LYS A 625 -0.86 -3.38 30.98
C LYS A 625 -1.42 -3.86 32.31
N SER A 626 -1.27 -5.15 32.63
CA SER A 626 -1.93 -5.77 33.78
C SER A 626 -1.21 -5.56 35.10
N ARG A 627 0.13 -5.64 35.13
CA ARG A 627 0.94 -5.54 36.36
C ARG A 627 1.37 -4.12 36.68
N TRP A 628 1.74 -3.33 35.67
CA TRP A 628 2.28 -1.97 35.87
C TRP A 628 1.40 -0.85 35.32
N GLY A 629 0.14 -1.15 34.98
CA GLY A 629 -0.86 -0.16 34.58
C GLY A 629 -0.48 0.67 33.35
N MET A 630 0.41 0.16 32.49
CA MET A 630 0.91 0.92 31.34
C MET A 630 -0.11 0.89 30.21
N GLY A 631 -0.49 2.05 29.67
CA GLY A 631 -1.50 2.16 28.60
C GLY A 631 -1.14 1.54 27.24
N GLY A 632 0.04 0.91 27.10
CA GLY A 632 0.51 0.28 25.86
C GLY A 632 2.01 0.46 25.61
N ALA A 633 2.45 0.06 24.41
CA ALA A 633 3.83 0.20 23.96
C ALA A 633 4.27 1.68 23.96
N PRO A 634 5.54 2.00 24.23
CA PRO A 634 6.00 3.38 24.30
C PRO A 634 6.06 4.01 22.89
N MET A 635 5.18 4.98 22.60
CA MET A 635 5.19 5.75 21.33
C MET A 635 6.31 6.81 21.25
N GLY A 636 7.05 7.02 22.34
CA GLY A 636 8.15 7.96 22.45
C GLY A 636 9.16 7.45 23.48
N TRP A 637 9.31 8.17 24.58
CA TRP A 637 10.01 7.69 25.77
C TRP A 637 9.20 8.02 27.03
N ARG A 638 9.44 7.29 28.12
CA ARG A 638 8.94 7.60 29.47
C ARG A 638 9.94 7.12 30.50
N TYR A 639 9.91 7.72 31.69
CA TYR A 639 10.67 7.15 32.82
C TYR A 639 10.07 5.82 33.25
N VAL A 640 10.92 4.89 33.68
CA VAL A 640 10.51 3.60 34.24
C VAL A 640 9.88 3.87 35.62
N GLY A 641 8.76 3.22 35.93
CA GLY A 641 8.15 3.28 37.26
C GLY A 641 8.98 2.51 38.28
N ARG A 642 8.98 2.94 39.54
CA ARG A 642 9.74 2.30 40.62
C ARG A 642 9.48 0.80 40.69
N ASP A 643 8.21 0.38 40.67
CA ASP A 643 7.82 -1.03 40.75
C ASP A 643 8.42 -1.91 39.63
N LEU A 644 8.41 -1.42 38.39
CA LEU A 644 9.02 -2.14 37.26
C LEU A 644 10.54 -2.18 37.39
N TRP A 645 11.13 -1.08 37.85
CA TRP A 645 12.56 -1.00 38.08
C TRP A 645 12.99 -1.97 39.18
N GLU A 646 12.29 -2.03 40.32
CA GLU A 646 12.60 -2.94 41.43
C GLU A 646 12.43 -4.42 41.01
N ASP A 647 11.37 -4.74 40.26
CA ASP A 647 11.07 -6.11 39.81
C ASP A 647 12.08 -6.64 38.79
N ARG A 648 12.52 -5.80 37.82
CA ARG A 648 13.37 -6.25 36.69
C ARG A 648 14.81 -5.79 36.73
N TRP A 649 15.18 -4.86 37.60
CA TRP A 649 16.55 -4.38 37.76
C TRP A 649 16.98 -4.37 39.23
N GLY A 650 16.35 -3.53 40.05
CA GLY A 650 16.57 -3.41 41.49
C GLY A 650 17.98 -2.96 41.90
N GLU A 651 18.21 -2.98 43.22
CA GLU A 651 19.53 -2.83 43.84
C GLU A 651 20.48 -3.96 43.40
N SER A 652 21.77 -3.86 43.72
CA SER A 652 22.79 -4.81 43.24
C SER A 652 22.61 -6.26 43.72
N GLN A 653 21.92 -6.51 44.83
CA GLN A 653 21.65 -7.87 45.33
C GLN A 653 20.57 -8.58 44.49
N GLY A 654 20.88 -9.77 43.97
CA GLY A 654 19.95 -10.59 43.17
C GLY A 654 19.78 -10.11 41.73
N ARG A 655 20.68 -9.26 41.21
CA ARG A 655 20.60 -8.75 39.84
C ARG A 655 20.87 -9.84 38.81
N GLU A 656 21.74 -10.79 39.15
CA GLU A 656 22.06 -11.99 38.38
C GLU A 656 20.85 -12.89 38.08
N GLU A 657 19.80 -12.84 38.92
CA GLU A 657 18.55 -13.59 38.68
C GLU A 657 17.59 -12.84 37.73
N LYS A 658 17.82 -11.54 37.52
CA LYS A 658 16.93 -10.66 36.76
C LYS A 658 17.45 -10.35 35.37
N VAL A 659 18.76 -10.20 35.23
CA VAL A 659 19.41 -9.84 33.96
C VAL A 659 20.69 -10.62 33.71
N THR A 660 20.96 -10.89 32.44
CA THR A 660 22.22 -11.43 31.94
C THR A 660 22.99 -10.32 31.24
N GLN A 661 24.24 -10.08 31.62
CA GLN A 661 25.08 -9.12 30.91
C GLN A 661 25.44 -9.69 29.53
N VAL A 662 25.10 -8.95 28.48
CA VAL A 662 25.47 -9.28 27.10
C VAL A 662 26.91 -8.85 26.85
N PHE A 663 27.25 -7.61 27.25
CA PHE A 663 28.59 -7.06 27.06
C PHE A 663 28.92 -5.85 27.92
#